data_AF-A0A431IQ50-F1
#
_entry.id   AF-A0A431IQ50-F1
#
_cell.length_a   1.000
_cell.length_b   1.000
_cell.length_c   1.000
_cell.angle_alpha   90.00
_cell.angle_beta   90.00
_cell.angle_gamma   90.00
#
_symmetry.space_group_name_H-M   'P 1'
#
loop_
_entity.id
_entity.type
_entity.pdbx_description
1 polymer ?
#
loop_
_entity_poly.entity_id
_entity_poly.type
_entity_poly.pdbx_seq_one_letter_code
_entity_poly.pdbx_strand_id
1 'polypeptide(L)'
;MIAVVRRPTDRTPAAAAELAQVLHDVAPLLEASDPESTQDRTAGLSAAAERLASVDAALRGVPGVLSLRSDRAAADRLAAAADGLAERLAQLEAELDDPQTAPPAEQLEAVNAALLACKDALWAIRQDRLRAVREVDGLLGATFDADGGTEAGVAVALSLHQALSALDRLEVRGRDSAGLEVQLTGHGLDPADPAVSRALDERAGVSFTDGSVRLGDGVLVVVHKAAAEIGELGDNTAALRAAIRSDDLLQRALRSADVDGLVLGHTRWASIGIISEPNAHPQVSDELDAEPGAGGAPCVTAVLNGDVDNHADLVASDGLRLPAEVTTDAKVIPTLVSRGLVAGRAPREAFREAVARLEGSVAIGAASAASPDRLLLALRGSGQALYVGLADEAFIVASEPYGVVEETATYLRLDGETPADPDNPVASRGQIVELAAGRAGEIDGIGRWSYDGTELPVTADDLTHAQITTRDIDRGTFPHFLLKEITDAPGSFRKTLRGKLIESDGRFDVELPEDSLPAEVRRRLAAGEVTRVLVIGQGTAAVAGQSLAEHLRELLADTEVRVEALPATELSGFRLRADMSDTLAVAISQSGTTTDTNRTVDLLRGRGASVVAIVNRRNSDLTDKADGVLYTSDGRDVEMSVASTKAFYAQVAAGLLLGYVISEQVPGGRTPDHPDEQELLSSLARVPAALEATLATRPDIAAAARTFAPSRRYWAIVGNGPNQIAARELRIKLSELCYKSIACDATEDKKHIDLSSEPMILVCAAGLVGSTADDVAKEVAIFRAHKAAPIVIASNGDRAFDAALAVLSVPDTHPRLGFVLATMVGHLFGYEAALGIDAQARPLREVRAAIDEAVSTLGGDLRELNDGEALMRRLRPVLTASASAFMDGLRTGSYNGHLEAGTAVRVAGLFRYALGISPLDAYQVEFGKVGTPGVVLEDLEAGLTAAIEELTRPVDAIKHQAKTVTVGISRSDESLLQVALVDAVIQAGSPRDRLTYSTLRSLGELDPAVIEVVGSTRYAVEHGDDLDQAQLVVLDRRGISTGLPSRVDRDSRLRGTKALVAREQELMVARGRADGRLVVIVPETKDGVTTGLQLLHVVLPDTLPAPTARAVLQGYRRRYQALKDAVTETEDVFRDDLLAQQSVADLLTVPILDLADRWRT
;
A
#
# COMPACT_ATOMS: atom_id res chain seq x y z
N MET A 1 -9.10 -3.72 -0.32
CA MET A 1 -10.16 -4.74 -0.20
C MET A 1 -10.92 -4.59 1.13
N ILE A 2 -12.24 -4.83 1.13
CA ILE A 2 -13.11 -4.92 2.32
C ILE A 2 -14.11 -6.08 2.18
N ALA A 3 -14.50 -6.73 3.27
CA ALA A 3 -15.68 -7.60 3.31
C ALA A 3 -16.35 -7.56 4.69
N VAL A 4 -17.67 -7.74 4.71
CA VAL A 4 -18.45 -7.84 5.95
C VAL A 4 -19.29 -9.11 5.88
N VAL A 5 -19.06 -9.99 6.86
CA VAL A 5 -19.83 -11.22 7.06
C VAL A 5 -20.50 -11.13 8.41
N ARG A 6 -21.82 -11.33 8.48
CA ARG A 6 -22.61 -11.12 9.70
C ARG A 6 -23.37 -12.38 10.09
N ARG A 7 -23.65 -12.52 11.39
CA ARG A 7 -24.66 -13.44 11.93
C ARG A 7 -25.84 -12.68 12.54
N PRO A 8 -26.99 -13.32 12.72
CA PRO A 8 -28.10 -12.76 13.49
C PRO A 8 -27.67 -12.38 14.91
N THR A 9 -28.21 -11.26 15.40
CA THR A 9 -27.95 -10.77 16.76
C THR A 9 -28.71 -11.60 17.80
N ASP A 10 -28.04 -11.90 18.92
CA ASP A 10 -28.65 -12.46 20.12
C ASP A 10 -28.73 -11.42 21.27
N ARG A 11 -28.25 -10.20 21.03
CA ARG A 11 -28.24 -9.11 22.00
C ARG A 11 -29.51 -8.29 21.92
N THR A 12 -30.03 -7.88 23.08
CA THR A 12 -31.19 -6.98 23.15
C THR A 12 -30.74 -5.52 23.00
N PRO A 13 -31.39 -4.70 22.15
CA PRO A 13 -31.11 -3.27 22.05
C PRO A 13 -31.25 -2.56 23.40
N ALA A 14 -30.20 -1.87 23.84
CA ALA A 14 -30.26 -1.04 25.03
C ALA A 14 -31.18 0.18 24.80
N ALA A 15 -31.80 0.76 25.83
CA ALA A 15 -32.64 1.94 25.64
C ALA A 15 -31.78 3.20 25.41
N ALA A 16 -31.95 3.88 24.26
CA ALA A 16 -31.17 5.08 23.93
C ALA A 16 -31.30 6.19 24.99
N ALA A 17 -32.46 6.31 25.65
CA ALA A 17 -32.68 7.26 26.73
C ALA A 17 -31.82 6.98 27.98
N GLU A 18 -31.59 5.70 28.31
CA GLU A 18 -30.71 5.31 29.43
C GLU A 18 -29.25 5.62 29.10
N LEU A 19 -28.83 5.33 27.87
CA LEU A 19 -27.47 5.65 27.39
C LEU A 19 -27.21 7.17 27.36
N ALA A 20 -28.19 7.96 26.95
CA ALA A 20 -28.10 9.43 27.00
C ALA A 20 -27.93 9.94 28.45
N GLN A 21 -28.58 9.30 29.43
CA GLN A 21 -28.40 9.64 30.84
C GLN A 21 -26.99 9.28 31.33
N VAL A 22 -26.45 8.11 30.94
CA VAL A 22 -25.08 7.72 31.28
C VAL A 22 -24.06 8.75 30.78
N LEU A 23 -24.22 9.27 29.55
CA LEU A 23 -23.37 10.34 29.02
C LEU A 23 -23.50 11.64 29.81
N HIS A 24 -24.71 12.02 30.19
CA HIS A 24 -24.93 13.21 31.01
C HIS A 24 -24.19 13.12 32.36
N ASP A 25 -24.17 11.92 32.95
CA ASP A 25 -23.50 11.65 34.22
C ASP A 25 -21.96 11.56 34.11
N VAL A 26 -21.39 11.68 32.90
CA VAL A 26 -19.92 11.79 32.70
C VAL A 26 -19.42 13.19 33.03
N ALA A 27 -20.20 14.24 32.75
CA ALA A 27 -19.74 15.62 32.94
C ALA A 27 -19.28 15.91 34.38
N PRO A 28 -20.00 15.49 35.44
CA PRO A 28 -19.53 15.67 36.82
C PRO A 28 -18.20 14.96 37.12
N LEU A 29 -17.87 13.85 36.44
CA LEU A 29 -16.59 13.15 36.64
C LEU A 29 -15.40 13.93 36.07
N LEU A 30 -15.64 14.74 35.04
CA LEU A 30 -14.65 15.64 34.45
C LEU A 30 -14.50 16.97 35.24
N GLU A 31 -15.42 17.24 36.17
CA GLU A 31 -15.46 18.45 37.00
C GLU A 31 -15.05 18.20 38.46
N ALA A 32 -15.29 17.01 39.01
CA ALA A 32 -15.16 16.71 40.44
C ALA A 32 -13.71 16.50 40.94
N SER A 33 -12.72 16.46 40.05
CA SER A 33 -11.32 16.33 40.41
C SER A 33 -10.74 17.65 40.91
N ASP A 34 -10.14 17.65 42.11
CA ASP A 34 -9.36 18.78 42.61
C ASP A 34 -8.28 19.13 41.58
N PRO A 35 -8.26 20.37 41.03
CA PRO A 35 -7.28 20.79 40.02
C PRO A 35 -5.83 20.62 40.48
N GLU A 36 -5.58 20.65 41.80
CA GLU A 36 -4.25 20.49 42.40
C GLU A 36 -3.89 19.01 42.65
N SER A 37 -4.85 18.09 42.57
CA SER A 37 -4.66 16.64 42.80
C SER A 37 -4.65 15.87 41.48
N THR A 38 -3.45 15.59 40.97
CA THR A 38 -3.26 14.78 39.74
C THR A 38 -3.90 13.40 39.86
N GLN A 39 -3.86 12.79 41.05
CA GLN A 39 -4.45 11.47 41.29
C GLN A 39 -5.98 11.48 41.13
N ASP A 40 -6.66 12.51 41.66
CA ASP A 40 -8.11 12.64 41.52
C ASP A 40 -8.51 12.95 40.08
N ARG A 41 -7.70 13.75 39.37
CA ARG A 41 -7.87 14.04 37.94
C ARG A 41 -7.76 12.78 37.08
N THR A 42 -6.73 11.96 37.29
CA THR A 42 -6.60 10.68 36.58
C THR A 42 -7.78 9.75 36.90
N ALA A 43 -8.17 9.62 38.17
CA ALA A 43 -9.29 8.77 38.57
C ALA A 43 -10.62 9.22 37.94
N GLY A 44 -10.90 10.52 37.91
CA GLY A 44 -12.08 11.10 37.26
C GLY A 44 -12.11 10.82 35.75
N LEU A 45 -10.97 11.01 35.06
CA LEU A 45 -10.82 10.70 33.64
C LEU A 45 -10.98 9.20 33.36
N SER A 46 -10.37 8.32 34.16
CA SER A 46 -10.51 6.87 33.98
C SER A 46 -11.97 6.42 34.17
N ALA A 47 -12.67 6.92 35.20
CA ALA A 47 -14.08 6.61 35.41
C ALA A 47 -14.97 7.16 34.28
N ALA A 48 -14.66 8.34 33.75
CA ALA A 48 -15.33 8.89 32.57
C ALA A 48 -15.10 8.02 31.33
N ALA A 49 -13.87 7.58 31.10
CA ALA A 49 -13.50 6.71 29.98
C ALA A 49 -14.25 5.37 30.04
N GLU A 50 -14.34 4.74 31.22
CA GLU A 50 -15.10 3.50 31.41
C GLU A 50 -16.59 3.66 31.06
N ARG A 51 -17.22 4.76 31.51
CA ARG A 51 -18.63 5.04 31.20
C ARG A 51 -18.84 5.29 29.71
N LEU A 52 -17.98 6.09 29.10
CA LEU A 52 -18.03 6.36 27.65
C LEU A 52 -17.84 5.06 26.86
N ALA A 53 -16.87 4.23 27.23
CA ALA A 53 -16.63 2.93 26.59
C ALA A 53 -17.84 1.99 26.73
N SER A 54 -18.53 2.02 27.87
CA SER A 54 -19.74 1.23 28.08
C SER A 54 -20.88 1.66 27.14
N VAL A 55 -21.02 2.96 26.87
CA VAL A 55 -22.03 3.45 25.91
C VAL A 55 -21.64 3.12 24.48
N ASP A 56 -20.37 3.29 24.09
CA ASP A 56 -19.89 2.85 22.78
C ASP A 56 -20.19 1.36 22.55
N ALA A 57 -19.83 0.50 23.51
CA ALA A 57 -20.08 -0.94 23.43
C ALA A 57 -21.59 -1.28 23.28
N ALA A 58 -22.46 -0.59 24.01
CA ALA A 58 -23.91 -0.78 23.90
C ALA A 58 -24.50 -0.31 22.56
N LEU A 59 -23.84 0.65 21.90
CA LEU A 59 -24.24 1.22 20.61
C LEU A 59 -23.61 0.52 19.39
N ARG A 60 -22.75 -0.48 19.58
CA ARG A 60 -22.15 -1.26 18.49
C ARG A 60 -23.15 -2.21 17.83
N GLY A 61 -22.88 -2.57 16.57
CA GLY A 61 -23.62 -3.59 15.84
C GLY A 61 -25.10 -3.24 15.57
N VAL A 62 -25.87 -4.26 15.17
CA VAL A 62 -27.29 -4.11 14.83
C VAL A 62 -28.14 -3.60 15.99
N PRO A 63 -27.99 -4.10 17.25
CA PRO A 63 -28.78 -3.62 18.38
C PRO A 63 -28.63 -2.12 18.66
N GLY A 64 -27.41 -1.58 18.53
CA GLY A 64 -27.16 -0.16 18.72
C GLY A 64 -27.84 0.71 17.68
N VAL A 65 -27.80 0.28 16.41
CA VAL A 65 -28.51 0.96 15.31
C VAL A 65 -30.02 0.93 15.54
N LEU A 66 -30.59 -0.24 15.87
CA LEU A 66 -32.02 -0.37 16.16
C LEU A 66 -32.44 0.50 17.35
N SER A 67 -31.64 0.52 18.42
CA SER A 67 -31.88 1.38 19.59
C SER A 67 -32.02 2.85 19.20
N LEU A 68 -31.03 3.39 18.49
CA LEU A 68 -30.99 4.79 18.10
C LEU A 68 -32.08 5.14 17.07
N ARG A 69 -32.42 4.23 16.15
CA ARG A 69 -33.53 4.42 15.19
C ARG A 69 -34.89 4.45 15.88
N SER A 70 -35.07 3.64 16.93
CA SER A 70 -36.35 3.52 17.64
C SER A 70 -36.72 4.76 18.47
N ASP A 71 -35.75 5.54 18.95
CA ASP A 71 -35.94 6.78 19.70
C ASP A 71 -35.00 7.89 19.20
N ARG A 72 -35.37 8.53 18.08
CA ARG A 72 -34.61 9.64 17.48
C ARG A 72 -34.40 10.81 18.45
N ALA A 73 -35.38 11.10 19.31
CA ALA A 73 -35.26 12.19 20.27
C ALA A 73 -34.20 11.89 21.34
N ALA A 74 -34.06 10.63 21.76
CA ALA A 74 -32.94 10.21 22.62
C ALA A 74 -31.60 10.24 21.89
N ALA A 75 -31.55 9.83 20.62
CA ALA A 75 -30.33 9.94 19.81
C ALA A 75 -29.84 11.39 19.70
N ASP A 76 -30.75 12.36 19.49
CA ASP A 76 -30.41 13.79 19.48
C ASP A 76 -29.87 14.30 20.83
N ARG A 77 -30.46 13.84 21.94
CA ARG A 77 -29.95 14.17 23.30
C ARG A 77 -28.57 13.58 23.53
N LEU A 78 -28.33 12.35 23.06
CA LEU A 78 -27.04 11.67 23.15
C LEU A 78 -25.97 12.43 22.37
N ALA A 79 -26.30 12.86 21.14
CA ALA A 79 -25.41 13.68 20.31
C ALA A 79 -25.04 15.01 21.00
N ALA A 80 -26.04 15.74 21.52
CA ALA A 80 -25.80 17.01 22.20
C ALA A 80 -24.95 16.86 23.48
N ALA A 81 -25.18 15.80 24.26
CA ALA A 81 -24.36 15.49 25.44
C ALA A 81 -22.91 15.17 25.03
N ALA A 82 -22.73 14.40 23.96
CA ALA A 82 -21.41 14.04 23.47
C ALA A 82 -20.63 15.25 22.95
N ASP A 83 -21.29 16.20 22.28
CA ASP A 83 -20.67 17.45 21.83
C ASP A 83 -20.18 18.31 23.01
N GLY A 84 -20.99 18.46 24.05
CA GLY A 84 -20.58 19.20 25.26
C GLY A 84 -19.39 18.57 25.99
N LEU A 85 -19.33 17.24 26.07
CA LEU A 85 -18.18 16.52 26.63
C LEU A 85 -16.91 16.72 25.78
N ALA A 86 -17.03 16.79 24.46
CA ALA A 86 -15.88 16.96 23.57
C ALA A 86 -15.22 18.32 23.77
N GLU A 87 -16.02 19.38 23.92
CA GLU A 87 -15.52 20.72 24.25
C GLU A 87 -14.79 20.72 25.60
N ARG A 88 -15.32 20.02 26.62
CA ARG A 88 -14.67 19.93 27.93
C ARG A 88 -13.36 19.16 27.88
N LEU A 89 -13.29 18.04 27.17
CA LEU A 89 -12.04 17.28 27.01
C LEU A 89 -10.97 18.08 26.23
N ALA A 90 -11.38 18.89 25.25
CA ALA A 90 -10.46 19.78 24.54
C ALA A 90 -9.87 20.88 25.46
N GLN A 91 -10.69 21.43 26.38
CA GLN A 91 -10.20 22.36 27.40
C GLN A 91 -9.19 21.69 28.34
N LEU A 92 -9.51 20.48 28.83
CA LEU A 92 -8.59 19.70 29.68
C LEU A 92 -7.26 19.38 28.98
N GLU A 93 -7.29 19.08 27.68
CA GLU A 93 -6.07 18.87 26.91
C GLU A 93 -5.21 20.14 26.81
N ALA A 94 -5.85 21.30 26.61
CA ALA A 94 -5.15 22.59 26.57
C ALA A 94 -4.52 22.95 27.92
N GLU A 95 -5.15 22.58 29.04
CA GLU A 95 -4.56 22.72 30.39
C GLU A 95 -3.27 21.87 30.54
N LEU A 96 -3.20 20.69 29.90
CA LEU A 96 -1.96 19.88 29.92
C LEU A 96 -0.81 20.48 29.09
N ASP A 97 -1.11 21.40 28.19
CA ASP A 97 -0.11 22.12 27.40
C ASP A 97 0.39 23.39 28.11
N ASP A 98 -0.27 23.84 29.19
CA ASP A 98 0.15 24.99 29.98
C ASP A 98 1.12 24.55 31.10
N PRO A 99 2.39 24.99 31.08
CA PRO A 99 3.38 24.65 32.11
C PRO A 99 2.95 25.02 33.54
N GLN A 100 2.03 25.97 33.71
CA GLN A 100 1.55 26.40 35.03
C GLN A 100 0.46 25.47 35.61
N THR A 101 -0.21 24.70 34.76
CA THR A 101 -1.33 23.82 35.16
C THR A 101 -1.08 22.35 34.85
N ALA A 102 0.00 22.04 34.13
CA ALA A 102 0.41 20.68 33.83
C ALA A 102 0.89 19.94 35.10
N PRO A 103 0.48 18.68 35.31
CA PRO A 103 1.01 17.86 36.39
C PRO A 103 2.51 17.52 36.15
N PRO A 104 3.22 17.08 37.20
CA PRO A 104 4.61 16.63 37.09
C PRO A 104 4.80 15.54 36.01
N ALA A 105 5.97 15.52 35.36
CA ALA A 105 6.28 14.64 34.23
C ALA A 105 5.97 13.15 34.50
N GLU A 106 6.31 12.66 35.70
CA GLU A 106 6.06 11.28 36.14
C GLU A 106 4.57 10.88 36.16
N GLN A 107 3.66 11.85 36.30
CA GLN A 107 2.21 11.62 36.41
C GLN A 107 1.43 12.08 35.17
N LEU A 108 2.05 12.90 34.32
CA LEU A 108 1.44 13.45 33.10
C LEU A 108 1.07 12.36 32.10
N GLU A 109 1.86 11.28 32.00
CA GLU A 109 1.57 10.17 31.10
C GLU A 109 0.26 9.45 31.47
N ALA A 110 0.02 9.21 32.76
CA ALA A 110 -1.20 8.57 33.23
C ALA A 110 -2.45 9.44 32.98
N VAL A 111 -2.35 10.75 33.23
CA VAL A 111 -3.43 11.71 32.93
C VAL A 111 -3.71 11.75 31.42
N ASN A 112 -2.66 11.84 30.60
CA ASN A 112 -2.80 11.89 29.14
C ASN A 112 -3.39 10.59 28.58
N ALA A 113 -2.99 9.42 29.10
CA ALA A 113 -3.56 8.13 28.71
C ALA A 113 -5.06 8.05 29.04
N ALA A 114 -5.48 8.49 30.24
CA ALA A 114 -6.89 8.52 30.63
C ALA A 114 -7.70 9.52 29.78
N LEU A 115 -7.14 10.69 29.49
CA LEU A 115 -7.73 11.69 28.59
C LEU A 115 -7.91 11.16 27.17
N LEU A 116 -6.90 10.47 26.63
CA LEU A 116 -6.96 9.83 25.31
C LEU A 116 -8.07 8.77 25.26
N ALA A 117 -8.21 7.94 26.30
CA ALA A 117 -9.27 6.94 26.40
C ALA A 117 -10.67 7.58 26.41
N CYS A 118 -10.87 8.68 27.15
CA CYS A 118 -12.10 9.47 27.08
C CYS A 118 -12.38 9.97 25.66
N LYS A 119 -11.37 10.59 25.03
CA LYS A 119 -11.51 11.16 23.69
C LYS A 119 -11.75 10.08 22.63
N ASP A 120 -11.19 8.88 22.78
CA ASP A 120 -11.40 7.73 21.87
C ASP A 120 -12.83 7.23 21.95
N ALA A 121 -13.30 6.92 23.16
CA ALA A 121 -14.66 6.40 23.36
C ALA A 121 -15.73 7.44 22.98
N LEU A 122 -15.50 8.72 23.32
CA LEU A 122 -16.39 9.80 22.91
C LEU A 122 -16.40 10.01 21.39
N TRP A 123 -15.24 9.89 20.74
CA TRP A 123 -15.15 9.93 19.29
C TRP A 123 -15.94 8.81 18.65
N ALA A 124 -15.76 7.56 19.11
CA ALA A 124 -16.49 6.41 18.59
C ALA A 124 -18.01 6.63 18.67
N ILE A 125 -18.52 7.13 19.81
CA ILE A 125 -19.94 7.46 19.96
C ILE A 125 -20.39 8.51 18.91
N ARG A 126 -19.64 9.61 18.75
CA ARG A 126 -20.03 10.75 17.91
C ARG A 126 -19.89 10.49 16.42
N GLN A 127 -18.75 9.94 16.02
CA GLN A 127 -18.32 9.88 14.62
C GLN A 127 -18.45 8.49 14.00
N ASP A 128 -18.55 7.43 14.81
CA ASP A 128 -18.76 6.07 14.32
C ASP A 128 -20.22 5.65 14.56
N ARG A 129 -20.70 5.62 15.82
CA ARG A 129 -22.05 5.11 16.16
C ARG A 129 -23.19 5.99 15.69
N LEU A 130 -23.19 7.28 16.06
CA LEU A 130 -24.23 8.22 15.65
C LEU A 130 -24.19 8.49 14.14
N ARG A 131 -23.01 8.45 13.51
CA ARG A 131 -22.87 8.52 12.05
C ARG A 131 -23.48 7.29 11.39
N ALA A 132 -23.18 6.09 11.87
CA ALA A 132 -23.68 4.85 11.29
C ALA A 132 -25.21 4.84 11.15
N VAL A 133 -25.94 5.30 12.16
CA VAL A 133 -27.40 5.39 12.09
C VAL A 133 -27.89 6.34 10.99
N ARG A 134 -27.27 7.52 10.89
CA ARG A 134 -27.64 8.51 9.85
C ARG A 134 -27.35 7.97 8.44
N GLU A 135 -26.23 7.29 8.26
CA GLU A 135 -25.84 6.72 6.99
C GLU A 135 -26.69 5.49 6.62
N VAL A 136 -27.01 4.62 7.59
CA VAL A 136 -27.93 3.48 7.40
C VAL A 136 -29.32 3.96 7.00
N ASP A 137 -29.88 4.95 7.69
CA ASP A 137 -31.16 5.58 7.29
C ASP A 137 -31.07 6.19 5.88
N GLY A 138 -29.90 6.74 5.54
CA GLY A 138 -29.60 7.24 4.20
C GLY A 138 -29.61 6.14 3.13
N LEU A 139 -29.11 4.94 3.43
CA LEU A 139 -29.09 3.81 2.49
C LEU A 139 -30.46 3.14 2.32
N LEU A 140 -31.23 3.02 3.41
CA LEU A 140 -32.57 2.43 3.40
C LEU A 140 -33.62 3.34 2.72
N GLY A 141 -33.38 4.65 2.73
CA GLY A 141 -34.29 5.63 2.16
C GLY A 141 -35.48 6.00 3.07
N ALA A 142 -36.09 7.15 2.81
CA ALA A 142 -37.04 7.78 3.73
C ALA A 142 -38.39 7.03 3.88
N THR A 143 -38.74 6.14 2.95
CA THR A 143 -39.99 5.38 2.98
C THR A 143 -39.83 3.96 3.52
N PHE A 144 -38.61 3.50 3.84
CA PHE A 144 -38.33 2.12 4.25
C PHE A 144 -39.26 1.63 5.37
N ASP A 145 -39.35 2.36 6.47
CA ASP A 145 -40.19 1.96 7.61
C ASP A 145 -41.70 2.02 7.26
N ALA A 146 -42.11 2.99 6.44
CA ALA A 146 -43.50 3.10 5.98
C ALA A 146 -43.91 1.99 5.00
N ASP A 147 -42.94 1.46 4.24
CA ASP A 147 -43.09 0.42 3.23
C ASP A 147 -42.91 -1.00 3.81
N GLY A 148 -42.88 -1.16 5.14
CA GLY A 148 -42.77 -2.46 5.81
C GLY A 148 -41.35 -2.93 6.06
N GLY A 149 -40.40 -2.01 6.29
CA GLY A 149 -39.02 -2.31 6.62
C GLY A 149 -38.83 -3.25 7.82
N THR A 150 -37.77 -4.05 7.78
CA THR A 150 -37.48 -5.13 8.75
C THR A 150 -36.14 -4.92 9.45
N GLU A 151 -35.97 -5.51 10.64
CA GLU A 151 -34.68 -5.49 11.35
C GLU A 151 -33.57 -6.20 10.56
N ALA A 152 -33.93 -7.26 9.83
CA ALA A 152 -33.04 -7.98 8.92
C ALA A 152 -32.51 -7.06 7.80
N GLY A 153 -33.37 -6.25 7.18
CA GLY A 153 -32.96 -5.22 6.22
C GLY A 153 -32.02 -4.18 6.80
N VAL A 154 -32.25 -3.75 8.05
CA VAL A 154 -31.35 -2.84 8.77
C VAL A 154 -29.97 -3.46 8.99
N ALA A 155 -29.91 -4.75 9.31
CA ALA A 155 -28.64 -5.47 9.49
C ALA A 155 -27.80 -5.51 8.20
N VAL A 156 -28.43 -5.76 7.05
CA VAL A 156 -27.76 -5.71 5.74
C VAL A 156 -27.31 -4.30 5.40
N ALA A 157 -28.15 -3.28 5.63
CA ALA A 157 -27.78 -1.88 5.41
C ALA A 157 -26.63 -1.42 6.32
N LEU A 158 -26.54 -1.93 7.55
CA LEU A 158 -25.37 -1.72 8.41
C LEU A 158 -24.12 -2.35 7.82
N SER A 159 -24.18 -3.59 7.33
CA SER A 159 -23.03 -4.23 6.66
C SER A 159 -22.56 -3.45 5.43
N LEU A 160 -23.49 -2.91 4.62
CA LEU A 160 -23.18 -2.01 3.51
C LEU A 160 -22.50 -0.73 3.98
N HIS A 161 -23.04 -0.08 5.02
CA HIS A 161 -22.45 1.13 5.60
C HIS A 161 -21.04 0.88 6.13
N GLN A 162 -20.83 -0.21 6.88
CA GLN A 162 -19.52 -0.57 7.43
C GLN A 162 -18.49 -0.78 6.32
N ALA A 163 -18.87 -1.46 5.25
CA ALA A 163 -17.99 -1.65 4.10
C ALA A 163 -17.66 -0.32 3.39
N LEU A 164 -18.65 0.55 3.17
CA LEU A 164 -18.46 1.87 2.57
C LEU A 164 -17.60 2.79 3.46
N SER A 165 -17.84 2.76 4.76
CA SER A 165 -17.07 3.52 5.76
C SER A 165 -15.61 3.07 5.75
N ALA A 166 -15.36 1.76 5.70
CA ALA A 166 -14.00 1.23 5.55
C ALA A 166 -13.36 1.63 4.21
N LEU A 167 -14.11 1.62 3.09
CA LEU A 167 -13.62 2.11 1.80
C LEU A 167 -13.24 3.59 1.84
N ASP A 168 -13.99 4.46 2.54
CA ASP A 168 -13.65 5.89 2.70
C ASP A 168 -12.23 6.08 3.30
N ARG A 169 -11.80 5.15 4.15
CA ARG A 169 -10.48 5.20 4.83
C ARG A 169 -9.36 4.51 4.06
N LEU A 170 -9.72 3.55 3.20
CA LEU A 170 -8.78 2.82 2.36
C LEU A 170 -8.54 3.52 1.02
N GLU A 171 -9.46 4.38 0.57
CA GLU A 171 -9.28 5.22 -0.61
C GLU A 171 -8.28 6.35 -0.31
N VAL A 172 -7.20 6.43 -1.10
CA VAL A 172 -6.10 7.39 -0.85
C VAL A 172 -5.81 8.32 -2.04
N ARG A 173 -6.56 8.22 -3.14
CA ARG A 173 -6.33 8.99 -4.39
C ARG A 173 -7.49 9.85 -4.86
N GLY A 174 -8.74 9.46 -4.59
CA GLY A 174 -9.94 10.15 -5.09
C GLY A 174 -10.20 10.01 -6.59
N ARG A 175 -9.23 9.52 -7.34
CA ARG A 175 -9.34 9.15 -8.76
C ARG A 175 -8.78 7.75 -8.93
N ASP A 176 -9.65 6.81 -9.24
CA ASP A 176 -9.42 5.37 -9.32
C ASP A 176 -10.80 4.73 -9.60
N SER A 177 -10.99 3.46 -9.27
CA SER A 177 -12.31 2.84 -9.27
C SER A 177 -12.60 2.17 -7.93
N ALA A 178 -13.87 2.13 -7.55
CA ALA A 178 -14.34 1.38 -6.40
C ALA A 178 -15.57 0.57 -6.78
N GLY A 179 -15.78 -0.54 -6.09
CA GLY A 179 -16.98 -1.32 -6.23
C GLY A 179 -17.34 -2.05 -4.96
N LEU A 180 -18.63 -2.34 -4.83
CA LEU A 180 -19.22 -3.00 -3.69
C LEU A 180 -20.31 -3.93 -4.20
N GLU A 181 -20.21 -5.20 -3.85
CA GLU A 181 -21.30 -6.15 -4.04
C GLU A 181 -21.96 -6.52 -2.73
N VAL A 182 -23.22 -6.93 -2.84
CA VAL A 182 -23.95 -7.60 -1.78
C VAL A 182 -24.59 -8.88 -2.33
N GLN A 183 -24.35 -10.00 -1.65
CA GLN A 183 -25.01 -11.28 -1.90
C GLN A 183 -26.12 -11.46 -0.88
N LEU A 184 -27.37 -11.58 -1.35
CA LEU A 184 -28.56 -11.66 -0.51
C LEU A 184 -29.20 -13.03 -0.59
N THR A 185 -29.45 -13.62 0.58
CA THR A 185 -30.31 -14.79 0.76
C THR A 185 -31.62 -14.39 1.42
N GLY A 186 -32.67 -15.20 1.30
CA GLY A 186 -33.97 -14.90 1.93
C GLY A 186 -34.61 -13.59 1.45
N HIS A 187 -34.21 -13.08 0.28
CA HIS A 187 -34.60 -11.76 -0.24
C HIS A 187 -36.09 -11.64 -0.63
N GLY A 188 -36.83 -12.74 -0.69
CA GLY A 188 -38.29 -12.74 -0.88
C GLY A 188 -38.79 -12.21 -2.23
N LEU A 189 -37.91 -12.02 -3.21
CA LEU A 189 -38.28 -11.58 -4.56
C LEU A 189 -38.80 -12.78 -5.36
N ASP A 190 -39.91 -12.58 -6.07
CA ASP A 190 -40.44 -13.57 -7.01
C ASP A 190 -39.87 -13.30 -8.41
N PRO A 191 -39.01 -14.18 -8.97
CA PRO A 191 -38.48 -14.01 -10.32
C PRO A 191 -39.56 -14.04 -11.40
N ALA A 192 -40.76 -14.57 -11.10
CA ALA A 192 -41.90 -14.57 -12.02
C ALA A 192 -42.67 -13.24 -12.03
N ASP A 193 -42.42 -12.32 -11.07
CA ASP A 193 -42.98 -10.97 -11.12
C ASP A 193 -42.42 -10.22 -12.35
N PRO A 194 -43.27 -9.71 -13.26
CA PRO A 194 -42.82 -9.04 -14.48
C PRO A 194 -41.89 -7.84 -14.25
N ALA A 195 -42.00 -7.14 -13.11
CA ALA A 195 -41.13 -6.03 -12.76
C ALA A 195 -39.75 -6.53 -12.33
N VAL A 196 -39.71 -7.62 -11.54
CA VAL A 196 -38.46 -8.24 -11.08
C VAL A 196 -37.74 -8.91 -12.24
N SER A 197 -38.44 -9.73 -13.04
CA SER A 197 -37.88 -10.39 -14.23
C SER A 197 -37.25 -9.37 -15.18
N ARG A 198 -37.95 -8.26 -15.49
CA ARG A 198 -37.40 -7.21 -16.36
C ARG A 198 -36.14 -6.59 -15.77
N ALA A 199 -36.15 -6.29 -14.47
CA ALA A 199 -34.98 -5.72 -13.80
C ALA A 199 -33.78 -6.68 -13.82
N LEU A 200 -34.01 -7.99 -13.66
CA LEU A 200 -32.95 -9.01 -13.76
C LEU A 200 -32.39 -9.07 -15.19
N ASP A 201 -33.24 -9.16 -16.21
CA ASP A 201 -32.84 -9.31 -17.60
C ASP A 201 -32.04 -8.10 -18.11
N GLU A 202 -32.46 -6.89 -17.78
CA GLU A 202 -31.78 -5.64 -18.17
C GLU A 202 -30.41 -5.47 -17.51
N ARG A 203 -30.14 -6.20 -16.41
CA ARG A 203 -28.95 -6.06 -15.56
C ARG A 203 -28.03 -7.29 -15.61
N ALA A 204 -28.27 -8.22 -16.54
CA ALA A 204 -27.55 -9.50 -16.68
C ALA A 204 -26.28 -9.43 -17.56
N GLY A 205 -25.83 -8.25 -18.00
CA GLY A 205 -24.70 -8.09 -18.93
C GLY A 205 -23.37 -8.66 -18.41
N VAL A 206 -22.61 -9.34 -19.28
CA VAL A 206 -21.37 -10.09 -18.93
C VAL A 206 -20.20 -9.24 -18.43
N SER A 207 -20.23 -7.94 -18.72
CA SER A 207 -19.20 -6.97 -18.35
C SER A 207 -19.19 -6.58 -16.87
N PHE A 208 -20.27 -6.92 -16.14
CA PHE A 208 -20.39 -6.74 -14.70
C PHE A 208 -20.09 -5.29 -14.25
N THR A 209 -20.73 -4.32 -14.90
CA THR A 209 -20.66 -2.87 -14.63
C THR A 209 -21.57 -2.45 -13.47
N ASP A 210 -21.62 -1.14 -13.16
CA ASP A 210 -22.52 -0.63 -12.12
C ASP A 210 -23.96 -1.11 -12.31
N GLY A 211 -24.58 -1.50 -11.20
CA GLY A 211 -25.94 -2.02 -11.18
C GLY A 211 -26.08 -3.44 -11.74
N SER A 212 -25.03 -4.17 -12.12
CA SER A 212 -25.21 -5.55 -12.60
C SER A 212 -25.81 -6.47 -11.53
N VAL A 213 -26.62 -7.46 -11.96
CA VAL A 213 -27.29 -8.41 -11.07
C VAL A 213 -27.12 -9.84 -11.55
N ARG A 214 -26.94 -10.78 -10.61
CA ARG A 214 -27.01 -12.22 -10.85
C ARG A 214 -27.98 -12.88 -9.87
N LEU A 215 -28.75 -13.83 -10.36
CA LEU A 215 -29.62 -14.67 -9.52
C LEU A 215 -29.24 -16.13 -9.78
N GLY A 216 -28.75 -16.82 -8.76
CA GLY A 216 -28.35 -18.22 -8.84
C GLY A 216 -28.56 -18.91 -7.49
N ASP A 217 -29.11 -20.13 -7.50
CA ASP A 217 -29.38 -20.94 -6.29
C ASP A 217 -30.19 -20.21 -5.20
N GLY A 218 -31.07 -19.28 -5.59
CA GLY A 218 -31.86 -18.48 -4.65
C GLY A 218 -31.09 -17.34 -3.96
N VAL A 219 -29.88 -17.05 -4.44
CA VAL A 219 -29.02 -15.95 -3.99
C VAL A 219 -29.03 -14.83 -5.03
N LEU A 220 -29.34 -13.61 -4.59
CA LEU A 220 -29.30 -12.41 -5.40
C LEU A 220 -27.97 -11.69 -5.17
N VAL A 221 -27.15 -11.56 -6.22
CA VAL A 221 -25.91 -10.77 -6.20
C VAL A 221 -26.16 -9.45 -6.90
N VAL A 222 -25.97 -8.34 -6.19
CA VAL A 222 -26.07 -6.97 -6.74
C VAL A 222 -24.72 -6.30 -6.59
N VAL A 223 -24.21 -5.68 -7.66
CA VAL A 223 -22.95 -4.92 -7.62
C VAL A 223 -23.17 -3.46 -7.98
N HIS A 224 -22.50 -2.58 -7.24
CA HIS A 224 -22.40 -1.16 -7.54
C HIS A 224 -20.94 -0.80 -7.77
N LYS A 225 -20.68 0.02 -8.79
CA LYS A 225 -19.33 0.38 -9.22
C LYS A 225 -19.26 1.87 -9.56
N ALA A 226 -18.12 2.47 -9.25
CA ALA A 226 -17.78 3.81 -9.66
C ALA A 226 -16.37 3.80 -10.21
N ALA A 227 -16.15 4.44 -11.35
CA ALA A 227 -14.83 4.64 -11.91
C ALA A 227 -14.69 6.11 -12.32
N ALA A 228 -13.76 6.80 -11.68
CA ALA A 228 -13.50 8.21 -11.92
C ALA A 228 -12.03 8.38 -12.25
N GLU A 229 -11.73 8.72 -13.51
CA GLU A 229 -10.37 9.18 -13.88
C GLU A 229 -10.04 10.54 -13.23
N ILE A 230 -11.08 11.26 -12.80
CA ILE A 230 -11.02 12.60 -12.22
C ILE A 230 -11.99 12.64 -11.04
N GLY A 231 -11.47 12.87 -9.84
CA GLY A 231 -12.27 12.97 -8.64
C GLY A 231 -11.43 13.39 -7.44
N GLU A 232 -12.12 13.78 -6.39
CA GLU A 232 -11.58 14.03 -5.06
C GLU A 232 -11.82 12.82 -4.16
N LEU A 233 -11.06 12.74 -3.06
CA LEU A 233 -11.22 11.67 -2.07
C LEU A 233 -12.66 11.64 -1.53
N GLY A 234 -13.32 10.49 -1.69
CA GLY A 234 -14.71 10.25 -1.29
C GLY A 234 -15.73 10.31 -2.44
N ASP A 235 -15.34 10.75 -3.64
CA ASP A 235 -16.28 10.83 -4.78
C ASP A 235 -16.81 9.44 -5.18
N ASN A 236 -15.93 8.44 -5.24
CA ASN A 236 -16.31 7.08 -5.59
C ASN A 236 -17.30 6.49 -4.59
N THR A 237 -17.02 6.59 -3.28
CA THR A 237 -17.91 6.05 -2.25
C THR A 237 -19.21 6.85 -2.15
N ALA A 238 -19.21 8.15 -2.46
CA ALA A 238 -20.43 8.95 -2.60
C ALA A 238 -21.30 8.47 -3.78
N ALA A 239 -20.69 8.17 -4.92
CA ALA A 239 -21.38 7.58 -6.07
C ALA A 239 -21.98 6.20 -5.74
N LEU A 240 -21.22 5.33 -5.07
CA LEU A 240 -21.72 4.03 -4.59
C LEU A 240 -22.92 4.19 -3.63
N ARG A 241 -22.85 5.10 -2.66
CA ARG A 241 -23.96 5.41 -1.75
C ARG A 241 -25.21 5.88 -2.49
N ALA A 242 -25.04 6.73 -3.50
CA ALA A 242 -26.15 7.21 -4.33
C ALA A 242 -26.78 6.06 -5.13
N ALA A 243 -25.98 5.22 -5.77
CA ALA A 243 -26.45 4.07 -6.55
C ALA A 243 -27.22 3.06 -5.69
N ILE A 244 -26.69 2.71 -4.50
CA ILE A 244 -27.35 1.80 -3.54
C ILE A 244 -28.69 2.37 -3.08
N ARG A 245 -28.74 3.67 -2.78
CA ARG A 245 -29.97 4.35 -2.35
C ARG A 245 -31.04 4.35 -3.44
N SER A 246 -30.66 4.43 -4.72
CA SER A 246 -31.62 4.49 -5.83
C SER A 246 -31.96 3.14 -6.47
N ASP A 247 -31.38 2.03 -6.00
CA ASP A 247 -31.65 0.69 -6.55
C ASP A 247 -32.96 0.07 -6.04
N ASP A 248 -34.04 0.21 -6.80
CA ASP A 248 -35.36 -0.33 -6.45
C ASP A 248 -35.37 -1.84 -6.16
N LEU A 249 -34.55 -2.63 -6.86
CA LEU A 249 -34.50 -4.08 -6.67
C LEU A 249 -33.89 -4.44 -5.31
N LEU A 250 -32.78 -3.78 -4.96
CA LEU A 250 -32.13 -3.91 -3.65
C LEU A 250 -33.08 -3.43 -2.55
N GLN A 251 -33.72 -2.27 -2.72
CA GLN A 251 -34.65 -1.71 -1.73
C GLN A 251 -35.85 -2.63 -1.47
N ARG A 252 -36.33 -3.38 -2.49
CA ARG A 252 -37.36 -4.41 -2.30
C ARG A 252 -36.85 -5.62 -1.53
N ALA A 253 -35.65 -6.10 -1.86
CA ALA A 253 -35.04 -7.26 -1.20
C ALA A 253 -34.82 -7.01 0.31
N LEU A 254 -34.40 -5.79 0.67
CA LEU A 254 -34.16 -5.38 2.05
C LEU A 254 -35.43 -5.36 2.94
N ARG A 255 -36.62 -5.48 2.36
CA ARG A 255 -37.90 -5.51 3.11
C ARG A 255 -38.32 -6.91 3.54
N SER A 256 -37.60 -7.95 3.10
CA SER A 256 -37.88 -9.30 3.58
C SER A 256 -37.49 -9.45 5.05
N ALA A 257 -38.27 -10.22 5.81
CA ALA A 257 -37.98 -10.50 7.22
C ALA A 257 -36.83 -11.51 7.39
N ASP A 258 -36.56 -12.29 6.35
CA ASP A 258 -35.55 -13.36 6.33
C ASP A 258 -34.30 -12.98 5.52
N VAL A 259 -34.17 -11.70 5.11
CA VAL A 259 -33.03 -11.26 4.30
C VAL A 259 -31.74 -11.32 5.10
N ASP A 260 -30.70 -11.92 4.53
CA ASP A 260 -29.35 -11.89 5.07
C ASP A 260 -28.35 -11.58 3.96
N GLY A 261 -27.21 -10.98 4.31
CA GLY A 261 -26.31 -10.35 3.35
C GLY A 261 -24.82 -10.51 3.68
N LEU A 262 -24.06 -10.96 2.68
CA LEU A 262 -22.60 -10.87 2.65
C LEU A 262 -22.19 -9.72 1.75
N VAL A 263 -21.28 -8.87 2.23
CA VAL A 263 -20.78 -7.71 1.48
C VAL A 263 -19.31 -7.91 1.14
N LEU A 264 -18.95 -7.69 -0.13
CA LEU A 264 -17.57 -7.72 -0.61
C LEU A 264 -17.29 -6.45 -1.42
N GLY A 265 -16.17 -5.79 -1.16
CA GLY A 265 -15.88 -4.50 -1.77
C GLY A 265 -14.40 -4.24 -1.99
N HIS A 266 -14.13 -3.24 -2.82
CA HIS A 266 -12.78 -2.93 -3.23
C HIS A 266 -12.64 -1.47 -3.68
N THR A 267 -11.45 -0.91 -3.45
CA THR A 267 -10.96 0.28 -4.12
C THR A 267 -9.71 -0.13 -4.88
N ARG A 268 -9.71 0.09 -6.19
CA ARG A 268 -8.73 -0.43 -7.14
C ARG A 268 -7.81 0.68 -7.61
N TRP A 269 -6.54 0.53 -7.28
CA TRP A 269 -5.45 1.18 -7.97
C TRP A 269 -5.08 0.36 -9.21
N ALA A 270 -5.32 0.91 -10.40
CA ALA A 270 -5.09 0.21 -11.66
C ALA A 270 -3.58 -0.05 -11.90
N SER A 271 -3.16 -1.30 -11.78
CA SER A 271 -1.84 -1.81 -12.21
C SER A 271 -1.90 -2.43 -13.61
N ILE A 272 -2.88 -3.31 -13.84
CA ILE A 272 -3.17 -3.99 -15.12
C ILE A 272 -4.60 -3.65 -15.55
N GLY A 273 -4.75 -2.98 -16.69
CA GLY A 273 -6.04 -2.55 -17.26
C GLY A 273 -6.46 -1.14 -16.86
N ILE A 274 -7.16 -0.41 -17.73
CA ILE A 274 -7.54 1.00 -17.52
C ILE A 274 -8.49 1.20 -16.32
N ILE A 275 -8.65 2.45 -15.88
CA ILE A 275 -9.68 2.83 -14.90
C ILE A 275 -11.02 2.87 -15.65
N SER A 276 -11.87 1.87 -15.43
CA SER A 276 -13.21 1.80 -15.98
C SER A 276 -14.11 0.91 -15.12
N GLU A 277 -15.43 1.06 -15.23
CA GLU A 277 -16.38 0.24 -14.46
C GLU A 277 -16.22 -1.28 -14.70
N PRO A 278 -16.04 -1.78 -15.95
CA PRO A 278 -15.80 -3.21 -16.17
C PRO A 278 -14.55 -3.74 -15.44
N ASN A 279 -13.52 -2.90 -15.28
CA ASN A 279 -12.27 -3.27 -14.62
C ASN A 279 -12.30 -3.05 -13.09
N ALA A 280 -13.27 -2.30 -12.57
CA ALA A 280 -13.44 -2.12 -11.13
C ALA A 280 -13.81 -3.46 -10.48
N HIS A 281 -13.26 -3.74 -9.29
CA HIS A 281 -13.61 -4.96 -8.55
C HIS A 281 -14.84 -4.70 -7.68
N PRO A 282 -15.67 -5.71 -7.36
CA PRO A 282 -15.50 -7.15 -7.63
C PRO A 282 -15.64 -7.55 -9.11
N GLN A 283 -14.99 -8.66 -9.47
CA GLN A 283 -15.10 -9.33 -10.78
C GLN A 283 -15.96 -10.59 -10.63
N VAL A 284 -16.73 -10.95 -11.66
CA VAL A 284 -17.63 -12.13 -11.66
C VAL A 284 -17.04 -13.28 -12.49
N SER A 285 -17.54 -14.50 -12.34
CA SER A 285 -17.09 -15.71 -13.04
C SER A 285 -17.51 -15.83 -14.51
N ASP A 286 -18.36 -14.92 -15.02
CA ASP A 286 -18.97 -15.06 -16.35
C ASP A 286 -17.95 -15.06 -17.50
N GLU A 287 -18.19 -15.89 -18.51
CA GLU A 287 -17.40 -15.96 -19.75
C GLU A 287 -18.27 -15.58 -20.97
N LEU A 288 -17.65 -15.12 -22.06
CA LEU A 288 -18.33 -14.91 -23.35
C LEU A 288 -18.88 -16.24 -23.88
N ASP A 289 -20.01 -16.18 -24.57
CA ASP A 289 -20.74 -17.33 -25.15
C ASP A 289 -21.32 -18.32 -24.11
N ALA A 290 -21.18 -18.04 -22.81
CA ALA A 290 -21.97 -18.67 -21.76
C ALA A 290 -23.21 -17.81 -21.52
N GLU A 291 -24.40 -18.39 -21.58
CA GLU A 291 -25.63 -17.68 -21.19
C GLU A 291 -25.52 -17.31 -19.70
N PRO A 292 -25.65 -16.03 -19.31
CA PRO A 292 -25.66 -15.64 -17.90
C PRO A 292 -26.77 -16.41 -17.16
N GLY A 293 -26.37 -17.27 -16.22
CA GLY A 293 -27.31 -18.14 -15.51
C GLY A 293 -27.86 -19.35 -16.29
N ALA A 294 -27.59 -19.50 -17.59
CA ALA A 294 -27.95 -20.71 -18.33
C ALA A 294 -26.72 -21.63 -18.53
N GLY A 295 -26.60 -22.59 -17.62
CA GLY A 295 -25.53 -23.60 -17.64
C GLY A 295 -25.28 -24.29 -16.30
N GLY A 296 -25.90 -23.83 -15.20
CA GLY A 296 -25.70 -24.42 -13.87
C GLY A 296 -24.32 -24.14 -13.25
N ALA A 297 -23.54 -23.22 -13.82
CA ALA A 297 -22.27 -22.78 -13.25
C ALA A 297 -22.53 -21.80 -12.08
N PRO A 298 -21.97 -22.03 -10.88
CA PRO A 298 -22.16 -21.13 -9.75
C PRO A 298 -21.62 -19.73 -10.02
N CYS A 299 -22.39 -18.71 -9.64
CA CYS A 299 -21.92 -17.34 -9.63
C CYS A 299 -20.83 -17.20 -8.56
N VAL A 300 -19.60 -16.91 -8.97
CA VAL A 300 -18.48 -16.60 -8.09
C VAL A 300 -18.04 -15.18 -8.36
N THR A 301 -17.74 -14.45 -7.31
CA THR A 301 -17.20 -13.10 -7.36
C THR A 301 -15.89 -13.03 -6.60
N ALA A 302 -14.97 -12.18 -7.05
CA ALA A 302 -13.71 -11.98 -6.35
C ALA A 302 -13.17 -10.56 -6.48
N VAL A 303 -12.38 -10.16 -5.50
CA VAL A 303 -11.59 -8.93 -5.47
C VAL A 303 -10.11 -9.29 -5.29
N LEU A 304 -9.22 -8.46 -5.82
CA LEU A 304 -7.78 -8.68 -5.75
C LEU A 304 -7.04 -7.40 -5.33
N ASN A 305 -6.22 -7.52 -4.30
CA ASN A 305 -5.13 -6.61 -4.01
C ASN A 305 -3.82 -7.26 -4.49
N GLY A 306 -3.05 -6.55 -5.31
CA GLY A 306 -1.83 -7.06 -5.93
C GLY A 306 -2.05 -7.51 -7.37
N ASP A 307 -1.11 -8.30 -7.90
CA ASP A 307 -1.06 -8.65 -9.32
C ASP A 307 -0.96 -10.18 -9.50
N VAL A 308 -1.69 -10.70 -10.49
CA VAL A 308 -1.54 -12.07 -11.01
C VAL A 308 -0.64 -12.02 -12.24
N ASP A 309 0.65 -12.26 -12.04
CA ASP A 309 1.69 -12.13 -13.06
C ASP A 309 1.45 -13.07 -14.26
N ASN A 310 0.91 -14.26 -14.01
CA ASN A 310 0.67 -15.28 -15.03
C ASN A 310 -0.78 -15.31 -15.56
N HIS A 311 -1.56 -14.24 -15.40
CA HIS A 311 -2.98 -14.23 -15.81
C HIS A 311 -3.18 -14.51 -17.31
N ALA A 312 -2.32 -13.97 -18.18
CA ALA A 312 -2.41 -14.19 -19.63
C ALA A 312 -2.19 -15.67 -20.00
N ASP A 313 -1.25 -16.34 -19.31
CA ASP A 313 -0.98 -17.76 -19.49
C ASP A 313 -2.15 -18.63 -19.00
N LEU A 314 -2.80 -18.23 -17.90
CA LEU A 314 -4.01 -18.90 -17.41
C LEU A 314 -5.17 -18.75 -18.39
N VAL A 315 -5.39 -17.55 -18.94
CA VAL A 315 -6.39 -17.31 -19.98
C VAL A 315 -6.17 -18.22 -21.18
N ALA A 316 -4.93 -18.29 -21.68
CA ALA A 316 -4.60 -19.11 -22.84
C ALA A 316 -4.68 -20.62 -22.55
N SER A 317 -4.13 -21.08 -21.42
CA SER A 317 -4.01 -22.51 -21.11
C SER A 317 -5.33 -23.16 -20.68
N ASP A 318 -6.22 -22.43 -20.02
CA ASP A 318 -7.57 -22.91 -19.69
C ASP A 318 -8.59 -22.56 -20.79
N GLY A 319 -8.21 -21.80 -21.82
CA GLY A 319 -9.13 -21.33 -22.85
C GLY A 319 -10.27 -20.48 -22.29
N LEU A 320 -9.94 -19.53 -21.40
CA LEU A 320 -10.91 -18.62 -20.82
C LEU A 320 -11.40 -17.62 -21.88
N ARG A 321 -12.70 -17.36 -21.93
CA ARG A 321 -13.32 -16.44 -22.90
C ARG A 321 -13.78 -15.18 -22.18
N LEU A 322 -12.92 -14.17 -22.08
CA LEU A 322 -13.21 -12.94 -21.32
C LEU A 322 -13.74 -11.80 -22.23
N PRO A 323 -14.68 -10.95 -21.75
CA PRO A 323 -15.10 -9.76 -22.48
C PRO A 323 -13.93 -8.80 -22.78
N ALA A 324 -13.88 -8.22 -23.99
CA ALA A 324 -12.75 -7.40 -24.43
C ALA A 324 -12.52 -6.13 -23.58
N GLU A 325 -13.57 -5.58 -22.98
CA GLU A 325 -13.52 -4.43 -22.08
C GLU A 325 -12.99 -4.75 -20.67
N VAL A 326 -12.97 -6.03 -20.29
CA VAL A 326 -12.42 -6.52 -19.01
C VAL A 326 -10.96 -6.93 -19.23
N THR A 327 -10.06 -6.03 -18.85
CA THR A 327 -8.61 -6.14 -19.04
C THR A 327 -7.85 -6.38 -17.74
N THR A 328 -8.53 -6.37 -16.58
CA THR A 328 -7.92 -6.69 -15.29
C THR A 328 -7.61 -8.18 -15.16
N ASP A 329 -6.43 -8.47 -14.65
CA ASP A 329 -5.94 -9.78 -14.26
C ASP A 329 -6.84 -10.50 -13.24
N ALA A 330 -7.48 -9.77 -12.33
CA ALA A 330 -8.37 -10.32 -11.30
C ALA A 330 -9.53 -11.18 -11.85
N LYS A 331 -9.95 -10.96 -13.10
CA LYS A 331 -11.05 -11.70 -13.75
C LYS A 331 -10.81 -13.21 -13.86
N VAL A 332 -9.54 -13.65 -13.88
CA VAL A 332 -9.23 -15.10 -13.95
C VAL A 332 -9.63 -15.83 -12.67
N ILE A 333 -9.62 -15.15 -11.52
CA ILE A 333 -9.86 -15.76 -10.20
C ILE A 333 -11.27 -16.34 -10.10
N PRO A 334 -12.36 -15.55 -10.19
CA PRO A 334 -13.72 -16.09 -10.02
C PRO A 334 -14.07 -17.12 -11.10
N THR A 335 -13.53 -16.96 -12.31
CA THR A 335 -13.72 -17.87 -13.45
C THR A 335 -13.12 -19.25 -13.16
N LEU A 336 -11.88 -19.32 -12.70
CA LEU A 336 -11.22 -20.58 -12.34
C LEU A 336 -11.91 -21.28 -11.17
N VAL A 337 -12.36 -20.52 -10.16
CA VAL A 337 -13.09 -21.07 -9.02
C VAL A 337 -14.43 -21.68 -9.46
N SER A 338 -15.20 -20.94 -10.28
CA SER A 338 -16.49 -21.42 -10.80
C SER A 338 -16.32 -22.70 -11.64
N ARG A 339 -15.29 -22.78 -12.49
CA ARG A 339 -14.96 -24.01 -13.22
C ARG A 339 -14.61 -25.19 -12.30
N GLY A 340 -13.88 -24.94 -11.21
CA GLY A 340 -13.61 -25.95 -10.18
C GLY A 340 -14.88 -26.49 -9.53
N LEU A 341 -15.83 -25.61 -9.22
CA LEU A 341 -17.15 -25.99 -8.68
C LEU A 341 -17.96 -26.82 -9.68
N VAL A 342 -17.99 -26.42 -10.96
CA VAL A 342 -18.64 -27.19 -12.04
C VAL A 342 -18.01 -28.58 -12.19
N ALA A 343 -16.70 -28.69 -11.97
CA ALA A 343 -15.98 -29.98 -11.94
C ALA A 343 -16.24 -30.82 -10.67
N GLY A 344 -17.18 -30.41 -9.80
CA GLY A 344 -17.59 -31.15 -8.60
C GLY A 344 -16.65 -31.00 -7.40
N ARG A 345 -15.76 -30.00 -7.40
CA ARG A 345 -14.90 -29.72 -6.25
C ARG A 345 -15.69 -29.01 -5.16
N ALA A 346 -15.35 -29.29 -3.90
CA ALA A 346 -15.89 -28.53 -2.77
C ALA A 346 -15.43 -27.06 -2.83
N PRO A 347 -16.23 -26.08 -2.38
CA PRO A 347 -15.92 -24.65 -2.54
C PRO A 347 -14.52 -24.23 -2.08
N ARG A 348 -14.11 -24.64 -0.88
CA ARG A 348 -12.76 -24.39 -0.35
C ARG A 348 -11.66 -24.96 -1.24
N GLU A 349 -11.82 -26.20 -1.72
CA GLU A 349 -10.82 -26.85 -2.57
C GLU A 349 -10.77 -26.23 -3.97
N ALA A 350 -11.92 -25.86 -4.55
CA ALA A 350 -11.98 -25.14 -5.81
C ALA A 350 -11.23 -23.80 -5.71
N PHE A 351 -11.43 -23.07 -4.61
CA PHE A 351 -10.71 -21.83 -4.33
C PHE A 351 -9.21 -22.05 -4.13
N ARG A 352 -8.81 -22.99 -3.27
CA ARG A 352 -7.41 -23.34 -3.02
C ARG A 352 -6.68 -23.75 -4.30
N GLU A 353 -7.25 -24.65 -5.09
CA GLU A 353 -6.66 -25.10 -6.35
C GLU A 353 -6.53 -23.94 -7.35
N ALA A 354 -7.50 -23.03 -7.42
CA ALA A 354 -7.41 -21.85 -8.26
C ALA A 354 -6.29 -20.89 -7.82
N VAL A 355 -6.26 -20.50 -6.53
CA VAL A 355 -5.27 -19.52 -6.04
C VAL A 355 -3.84 -20.08 -6.01
N ALA A 356 -3.67 -21.40 -5.85
CA ALA A 356 -2.36 -22.05 -5.90
C ALA A 356 -1.68 -21.96 -7.28
N ARG A 357 -2.47 -21.82 -8.35
CA ARG A 357 -1.98 -21.71 -9.74
C ARG A 357 -1.53 -20.30 -10.11
N LEU A 358 -1.91 -19.30 -9.34
CA LEU A 358 -1.54 -17.91 -9.59
C LEU A 358 -0.03 -17.74 -9.35
N GLU A 359 0.56 -16.73 -9.96
CA GLU A 359 1.90 -16.23 -9.66
C GLU A 359 1.81 -14.74 -9.34
N GLY A 360 2.68 -14.25 -8.46
CA GLY A 360 2.65 -12.86 -7.98
C GLY A 360 2.33 -12.73 -6.48
N SER A 361 2.23 -11.47 -6.04
CA SER A 361 1.88 -11.10 -4.65
C SER A 361 0.40 -10.75 -4.60
N VAL A 362 -0.41 -11.58 -3.96
CA VAL A 362 -1.87 -11.51 -4.04
C VAL A 362 -2.52 -11.54 -2.65
N ALA A 363 -3.55 -10.71 -2.49
CA ALA A 363 -4.52 -10.74 -1.41
C ALA A 363 -5.92 -10.78 -2.03
N ILE A 364 -6.63 -11.90 -1.84
CA ILE A 364 -7.85 -12.23 -2.57
C ILE A 364 -9.00 -12.39 -1.58
N GLY A 365 -10.17 -11.86 -1.94
CA GLY A 365 -11.45 -12.23 -1.34
C GLY A 365 -12.38 -12.77 -2.40
N ALA A 366 -13.09 -13.85 -2.10
CA ALA A 366 -14.07 -14.44 -2.99
C ALA A 366 -15.33 -14.88 -2.24
N ALA A 367 -16.47 -14.74 -2.91
CA ALA A 367 -17.77 -15.18 -2.44
C ALA A 367 -18.48 -15.97 -3.56
N SER A 368 -19.36 -16.90 -3.18
CA SER A 368 -20.09 -17.72 -4.16
C SER A 368 -21.55 -17.90 -3.77
N ALA A 369 -22.43 -17.76 -4.75
CA ALA A 369 -23.86 -18.05 -4.61
C ALA A 369 -24.15 -19.51 -4.22
N ALA A 370 -23.23 -20.44 -4.49
CA ALA A 370 -23.37 -21.84 -4.08
C ALA A 370 -23.05 -22.09 -2.59
N SER A 371 -22.40 -21.13 -1.93
CA SER A 371 -22.05 -21.18 -0.51
C SER A 371 -22.14 -19.78 0.11
N PRO A 372 -23.35 -19.19 0.18
CA PRO A 372 -23.54 -17.78 0.57
C PRO A 372 -23.20 -17.51 2.05
N ASP A 373 -23.06 -18.56 2.86
CA ASP A 373 -22.65 -18.50 4.27
C ASP A 373 -21.13 -18.59 4.48
N ARG A 374 -20.34 -18.47 3.40
CA ARG A 374 -18.87 -18.60 3.40
C ARG A 374 -18.19 -17.48 2.63
N LEU A 375 -17.21 -16.84 3.26
CA LEU A 375 -16.24 -15.96 2.60
C LEU A 375 -14.88 -16.67 2.53
N LEU A 376 -14.25 -16.65 1.36
CA LEU A 376 -12.95 -17.26 1.13
C LEU A 376 -11.89 -16.17 0.92
N LEU A 377 -10.76 -16.29 1.61
CA LEU A 377 -9.65 -15.35 1.60
C LEU A 377 -8.34 -16.07 1.28
N ALA A 378 -7.43 -15.42 0.57
CA ALA A 378 -6.08 -15.94 0.36
C ALA A 378 -5.04 -14.81 0.39
N LEU A 379 -3.88 -15.06 1.02
CA LEU A 379 -2.74 -14.16 1.05
C LEU A 379 -1.46 -14.92 0.71
N ARG A 380 -0.70 -14.42 -0.27
CA ARG A 380 0.63 -14.93 -0.60
C ARG A 380 1.52 -13.83 -1.13
N GLY A 381 2.77 -13.81 -0.68
CA GLY A 381 3.74 -12.75 -0.98
C GLY A 381 3.82 -11.70 0.11
N SER A 382 4.81 -10.81 0.00
CA SER A 382 5.19 -9.84 1.02
C SER A 382 4.64 -8.44 0.81
N GLY A 383 4.07 -8.17 -0.37
CA GLY A 383 3.61 -6.83 -0.76
C GLY A 383 2.19 -6.49 -0.32
N GLN A 384 1.40 -7.49 0.09
CA GLN A 384 -0.02 -7.35 0.42
C GLN A 384 -0.31 -7.77 1.86
N ALA A 385 -1.42 -7.29 2.43
CA ALA A 385 -1.87 -7.67 3.76
C ALA A 385 -3.38 -7.90 3.78
N LEU A 386 -3.83 -8.77 4.69
CA LEU A 386 -5.22 -9.01 5.02
C LEU A 386 -5.38 -9.15 6.53
N TYR A 387 -6.44 -8.55 7.04
CA TYR A 387 -6.80 -8.53 8.45
C TYR A 387 -8.26 -8.98 8.59
N VAL A 388 -8.52 -9.91 9.50
CA VAL A 388 -9.87 -10.36 9.86
C VAL A 388 -10.19 -9.81 11.25
N GLY A 389 -10.99 -8.77 11.31
CA GLY A 389 -11.50 -8.19 12.55
C GLY A 389 -12.62 -9.02 13.16
N LEU A 390 -12.56 -9.21 14.47
CA LEU A 390 -13.60 -9.86 15.26
C LEU A 390 -14.48 -8.77 15.90
N ALA A 391 -15.59 -8.44 15.24
CA ALA A 391 -16.56 -7.45 15.71
C ALA A 391 -17.80 -8.15 16.29
N ASP A 392 -18.66 -7.38 16.96
CA ASP A 392 -19.93 -7.89 17.47
C ASP A 392 -20.77 -8.46 16.32
N GLU A 393 -20.96 -9.78 16.33
CA GLU A 393 -21.78 -10.54 15.36
C GLU A 393 -21.29 -10.44 13.91
N ALA A 394 -20.05 -9.99 13.69
CA ALA A 394 -19.52 -9.76 12.37
C ALA A 394 -18.01 -10.05 12.27
N PHE A 395 -17.60 -10.55 11.12
CA PHE A 395 -16.22 -10.43 10.66
C PHE A 395 -16.09 -9.19 9.76
N ILE A 396 -15.12 -8.34 10.05
CA ILE A 396 -14.75 -7.20 9.19
C ILE A 396 -13.39 -7.51 8.58
N VAL A 397 -13.35 -7.81 7.29
CA VAL A 397 -12.12 -8.13 6.58
C VAL A 397 -11.62 -6.90 5.87
N ALA A 398 -10.37 -6.48 6.09
CA ALA A 398 -9.79 -5.36 5.36
C ALA A 398 -8.35 -5.63 4.97
N SER A 399 -7.87 -4.93 3.95
CA SER A 399 -6.45 -4.99 3.57
C SER A 399 -5.52 -4.16 4.47
N GLU A 400 -6.07 -3.33 5.36
CA GLU A 400 -5.33 -2.60 6.40
C GLU A 400 -6.15 -2.53 7.69
N PRO A 401 -5.51 -2.40 8.88
CA PRO A 401 -6.22 -2.28 10.15
C PRO A 401 -7.20 -1.09 10.17
N TYR A 402 -6.95 -0.04 9.38
CA TYR A 402 -7.80 1.13 9.24
C TYR A 402 -9.25 0.80 8.82
N GLY A 403 -9.44 -0.27 8.04
CA GLY A 403 -10.76 -0.74 7.64
C GLY A 403 -11.49 -1.57 8.70
N VAL A 404 -10.82 -1.90 9.81
CA VAL A 404 -11.33 -2.76 10.89
C VAL A 404 -11.63 -1.98 12.17
N VAL A 405 -10.80 -0.98 12.49
CA VAL A 405 -10.77 -0.29 13.79
C VAL A 405 -12.00 0.53 14.14
N GLU A 406 -12.89 0.80 13.17
CA GLU A 406 -14.21 1.37 13.47
C GLU A 406 -15.08 0.41 14.26
N GLU A 407 -14.98 -0.89 14.03
CA GLU A 407 -15.88 -1.87 14.64
C GLU A 407 -15.20 -2.70 15.73
N THR A 408 -13.90 -2.94 15.59
CA THR A 408 -13.15 -3.72 16.56
C THR A 408 -11.67 -3.38 16.53
N ALA A 409 -11.06 -3.38 17.70
CA ALA A 409 -9.61 -3.30 17.80
C ALA A 409 -8.94 -4.68 17.68
N THR A 410 -9.68 -5.78 17.76
CA THR A 410 -9.12 -7.14 17.77
C THR A 410 -9.21 -7.76 16.38
N TYR A 411 -8.07 -8.22 15.86
CA TYR A 411 -8.01 -8.83 14.53
C TYR A 411 -6.97 -9.95 14.43
N LEU A 412 -7.20 -10.87 13.50
CA LEU A 412 -6.20 -11.80 13.00
C LEU A 412 -5.48 -11.17 11.80
N ARG A 413 -4.14 -11.09 11.84
CA ARG A 413 -3.32 -10.70 10.69
C ARG A 413 -2.88 -11.95 9.93
N LEU A 414 -3.13 -12.02 8.63
CA LEU A 414 -2.67 -13.13 7.80
C LEU A 414 -1.17 -12.99 7.48
N ASP A 415 -0.52 -14.13 7.30
CA ASP A 415 0.89 -14.25 6.89
C ASP A 415 1.00 -14.76 5.44
N GLY A 416 1.63 -13.97 4.58
CA GLY A 416 1.85 -14.29 3.17
C GLY A 416 3.20 -14.91 2.84
N GLU A 417 4.13 -14.99 3.80
CA GLU A 417 5.55 -15.32 3.56
C GLU A 417 6.04 -16.57 4.29
N THR A 418 5.52 -16.87 5.48
CA THR A 418 5.99 -18.02 6.25
C THR A 418 5.48 -19.32 5.63
N PRO A 419 6.37 -20.26 5.25
CA PRO A 419 5.95 -21.60 4.83
C PRO A 419 5.51 -22.44 6.02
N ALA A 420 4.38 -23.14 5.89
CA ALA A 420 3.94 -24.09 6.92
C ALA A 420 4.85 -25.33 7.01
N ASP A 421 5.46 -25.71 5.89
CA ASP A 421 6.43 -26.81 5.79
C ASP A 421 7.78 -26.27 5.29
N PRO A 422 8.81 -26.18 6.15
CA PRO A 422 10.17 -25.77 5.77
C PRO A 422 10.83 -26.68 4.74
N ASP A 423 10.43 -27.96 4.65
CA ASP A 423 10.94 -28.92 3.66
C ASP A 423 10.28 -28.74 2.29
N ASN A 424 9.17 -27.98 2.23
CA ASN A 424 8.48 -27.60 0.99
C ASN A 424 8.04 -26.12 1.00
N PRO A 425 9.00 -25.17 1.03
CA PRO A 425 8.72 -23.77 1.32
C PRO A 425 8.09 -22.99 0.17
N VAL A 426 7.94 -23.62 -1.00
CA VAL A 426 7.30 -23.02 -2.18
C VAL A 426 5.81 -23.36 -2.20
N ALA A 427 5.45 -24.62 -1.96
CA ALA A 427 4.05 -25.05 -2.01
C ALA A 427 3.26 -24.69 -0.75
N SER A 428 3.92 -24.64 0.41
CA SER A 428 3.28 -24.39 1.71
C SER A 428 3.21 -22.90 2.11
N ARG A 429 3.72 -22.00 1.27
CA ARG A 429 3.85 -20.57 1.56
C ARG A 429 2.53 -19.82 1.44
N GLY A 430 2.25 -18.97 2.43
CA GLY A 430 1.05 -18.13 2.47
C GLY A 430 -0.12 -18.84 3.14
N GLN A 431 -1.24 -18.13 3.26
CA GLN A 431 -2.40 -18.58 4.02
C GLN A 431 -3.70 -18.44 3.22
N ILE A 432 -4.60 -19.41 3.43
CA ILE A 432 -5.96 -19.45 2.92
C ILE A 432 -6.89 -19.51 4.13
N VAL A 433 -7.92 -18.66 4.15
CA VAL A 433 -8.87 -18.55 5.24
C VAL A 433 -10.30 -18.70 4.72
N GLU A 434 -11.13 -19.44 5.46
CA GLU A 434 -12.57 -19.54 5.27
C GLU A 434 -13.26 -18.94 6.50
N LEU A 435 -14.21 -18.02 6.28
CA LEU A 435 -15.03 -17.43 7.34
C LEU A 435 -16.46 -17.95 7.25
N ALA A 436 -16.98 -18.48 8.35
CA ALA A 436 -18.35 -18.99 8.45
C ALA A 436 -19.30 -17.94 9.01
N ALA A 437 -20.32 -17.56 8.23
CA ALA A 437 -21.28 -16.52 8.61
C ALA A 437 -21.99 -16.82 9.94
N GLY A 438 -22.43 -18.06 10.17
CA GLY A 438 -23.13 -18.44 11.41
C GLY A 438 -22.32 -18.30 12.72
N ARG A 439 -21.00 -18.10 12.63
CA ARG A 439 -20.09 -17.88 13.77
C ARG A 439 -19.32 -16.55 13.64
N ALA A 440 -19.87 -15.60 12.88
CA ALA A 440 -19.25 -14.30 12.66
C ALA A 440 -18.92 -13.58 13.98
N GLY A 441 -17.69 -13.08 14.09
CA GLY A 441 -17.14 -12.44 15.29
C GLY A 441 -16.42 -13.39 16.26
N GLU A 442 -16.46 -14.71 16.04
CA GLU A 442 -15.84 -15.71 16.92
C GLU A 442 -14.66 -16.43 16.24
N ILE A 443 -13.63 -16.79 17.01
CA ILE A 443 -12.46 -17.54 16.49
C ILE A 443 -12.88 -18.87 15.84
N ASP A 444 -13.86 -19.56 16.43
CA ASP A 444 -14.40 -20.84 15.91
C ASP A 444 -15.03 -20.71 14.51
N GLY A 445 -15.35 -19.49 14.06
CA GLY A 445 -15.83 -19.21 12.72
C GLY A 445 -14.73 -19.08 11.67
N ILE A 446 -13.45 -19.24 12.05
CA ILE A 446 -12.27 -19.04 11.19
C ILE A 446 -11.58 -20.39 10.94
N GLY A 447 -11.62 -20.87 9.70
CA GLY A 447 -10.77 -21.95 9.23
C GLY A 447 -9.53 -21.39 8.51
N ARG A 448 -8.33 -21.91 8.79
CA ARG A 448 -7.07 -21.44 8.17
C ARG A 448 -6.20 -22.62 7.73
N TRP A 449 -5.65 -22.51 6.52
CA TRP A 449 -4.78 -23.51 5.89
C TRP A 449 -3.63 -22.85 5.15
N SER A 450 -2.55 -23.59 4.89
CA SER A 450 -1.55 -23.24 3.88
C SER A 450 -2.02 -23.62 2.47
N TYR A 451 -1.29 -23.16 1.45
CA TYR A 451 -1.60 -23.43 0.05
C TYR A 451 -1.52 -24.93 -0.34
N ASP A 452 -0.64 -25.71 0.31
CA ASP A 452 -0.56 -27.16 0.11
C ASP A 452 -1.70 -27.94 0.79
N GLY A 453 -2.50 -27.27 1.64
CA GLY A 453 -3.64 -27.85 2.35
C GLY A 453 -3.35 -28.22 3.82
N THR A 454 -2.17 -27.92 4.34
CA THR A 454 -1.85 -28.12 5.77
C THR A 454 -2.75 -27.23 6.63
N GLU A 455 -3.37 -27.82 7.66
CA GLU A 455 -4.19 -27.08 8.62
C GLU A 455 -3.34 -26.19 9.52
N LEU A 456 -3.79 -24.96 9.73
CA LEU A 456 -3.15 -23.96 10.57
C LEU A 456 -4.17 -23.39 11.57
N PRO A 457 -4.50 -24.11 12.65
CA PRO A 457 -5.51 -23.67 13.62
C PRO A 457 -5.27 -22.24 14.12
N VAL A 458 -6.35 -21.50 14.36
CA VAL A 458 -6.30 -20.15 14.93
C VAL A 458 -6.58 -20.21 16.42
N THR A 459 -5.76 -19.53 17.20
CA THR A 459 -5.87 -19.45 18.66
C THR A 459 -5.97 -17.99 19.11
N ALA A 460 -6.25 -17.77 20.40
CA ALA A 460 -6.28 -16.42 20.97
C ALA A 460 -4.90 -15.71 20.88
N ASP A 461 -3.80 -16.47 20.88
CA ASP A 461 -2.44 -15.94 20.80
C ASP A 461 -2.10 -15.42 19.39
N ASP A 462 -2.86 -15.82 18.35
CA ASP A 462 -2.74 -15.27 17.00
C ASP A 462 -3.41 -13.88 16.85
N LEU A 463 -4.23 -13.47 17.82
CA LEU A 463 -4.98 -12.21 17.75
C LEU A 463 -4.13 -11.01 18.17
N THR A 464 -4.23 -9.93 17.41
CA THR A 464 -3.58 -8.66 17.69
C THR A 464 -4.62 -7.61 18.05
N HIS A 465 -4.26 -6.68 18.96
CA HIS A 465 -5.08 -5.54 19.32
C HIS A 465 -4.51 -4.24 18.72
N ALA A 466 -5.32 -3.52 17.96
CA ALA A 466 -4.99 -2.20 17.45
C ALA A 466 -4.86 -1.19 18.60
N GLN A 467 -3.86 -0.32 18.52
CA GLN A 467 -3.72 0.83 19.42
C GLN A 467 -4.11 2.16 18.76
N ILE A 468 -4.71 2.07 17.56
CA ILE A 468 -5.21 3.22 16.80
C ILE A 468 -6.72 3.12 16.72
N THR A 469 -7.36 4.27 16.56
CA THR A 469 -8.81 4.43 16.40
C THR A 469 -9.13 5.22 15.14
N THR A 470 -10.39 5.29 14.75
CA THR A 470 -10.87 6.12 13.63
C THR A 470 -10.52 7.60 13.81
N ARG A 471 -10.40 8.08 15.05
CA ARG A 471 -9.96 9.46 15.37
C ARG A 471 -8.56 9.75 14.84
N ASP A 472 -7.67 8.77 14.94
CA ASP A 472 -6.24 8.96 14.64
C ASP A 472 -5.98 9.00 13.12
N ILE A 473 -6.95 8.54 12.31
CA ILE A 473 -6.90 8.45 10.85
C ILE A 473 -7.97 9.29 10.14
N ASP A 474 -8.65 10.17 10.87
CA ASP A 474 -9.66 11.07 10.30
C ASP A 474 -9.01 12.16 9.41
N ARG A 475 -9.61 12.41 8.24
CA ARG A 475 -9.22 13.53 7.35
C ARG A 475 -9.89 14.84 7.76
N GLY A 476 -11.00 14.79 8.49
CA GLY A 476 -11.82 15.96 8.78
C GLY A 476 -12.31 16.63 7.49
N THR A 477 -12.29 17.96 7.46
CA THR A 477 -12.76 18.78 6.32
C THR A 477 -11.67 19.09 5.30
N PHE A 478 -10.47 18.54 5.46
CA PHE A 478 -9.36 18.82 4.56
C PHE A 478 -9.54 18.10 3.21
N PRO A 479 -9.19 18.75 2.08
CA PRO A 479 -9.24 18.10 0.77
C PRO A 479 -8.20 16.97 0.65
N HIS A 480 -7.09 17.07 1.38
CA HIS A 480 -5.99 16.11 1.34
C HIS A 480 -5.46 15.83 2.75
N PHE A 481 -5.10 14.58 3.04
CA PHE A 481 -4.40 14.19 4.26
C PHE A 481 -3.07 14.93 4.41
N LEU A 482 -2.31 15.14 3.32
CA LEU A 482 -1.05 15.87 3.36
C LEU A 482 -1.23 17.28 3.95
N LEU A 483 -2.25 18.01 3.48
CA LEU A 483 -2.50 19.37 3.99
C LEU A 483 -2.94 19.34 5.45
N LYS A 484 -3.79 18.36 5.83
CA LYS A 484 -4.14 18.13 7.24
C LYS A 484 -2.89 17.90 8.08
N GLU A 485 -2.02 16.99 7.66
CA GLU A 485 -0.83 16.60 8.41
C GLU A 485 0.21 17.72 8.50
N ILE A 486 0.37 18.53 7.45
CA ILE A 486 1.15 19.78 7.52
C ILE A 486 0.56 20.73 8.57
N THR A 487 -0.77 20.86 8.60
CA THR A 487 -1.49 21.72 9.57
C THR A 487 -1.41 21.17 11.00
N ASP A 488 -1.37 19.85 11.18
CA ASP A 488 -1.26 19.16 12.47
C ASP A 488 0.18 19.12 13.02
N ALA A 489 1.18 19.39 12.18
CA ALA A 489 2.60 19.31 12.55
C ALA A 489 3.01 20.17 13.78
N PRO A 490 2.51 21.41 13.99
CA PRO A 490 2.80 22.17 15.21
C PRO A 490 2.29 21.46 16.47
N GLY A 491 1.10 20.87 16.41
CA GLY A 491 0.52 20.10 17.50
C GLY A 491 1.33 18.83 17.79
N SER A 492 1.76 18.12 16.75
CA SER A 492 2.62 16.93 16.86
C SER A 492 3.98 17.27 17.50
N PHE A 493 4.56 18.41 17.12
CA PHE A 493 5.79 18.94 17.71
C PHE A 493 5.59 19.25 19.21
N ARG A 494 4.52 19.98 19.55
CA ARG A 494 4.17 20.34 20.94
C ARG A 494 3.98 19.10 21.81
N LYS A 495 3.21 18.12 21.35
CA LYS A 495 3.01 16.83 22.06
C LYS A 495 4.32 16.07 22.27
N THR A 496 5.27 16.18 21.33
CA THR A 496 6.59 15.56 21.48
C THR A 496 7.38 16.21 22.61
N LEU A 497 7.31 17.54 22.77
CA LEU A 497 7.95 18.26 23.87
C LEU A 497 7.25 18.06 25.23
N ARG A 498 5.93 17.83 25.22
CA ARG A 498 5.09 17.72 26.42
C ARG A 498 5.67 16.68 27.40
N GLY A 499 5.85 17.12 28.65
CA GLY A 499 6.41 16.31 29.74
C GLY A 499 7.89 15.96 29.62
N LYS A 500 8.59 16.49 28.60
CA LYS A 500 10.00 16.18 28.33
C LYS A 500 10.90 17.41 28.33
N LEU A 501 10.36 18.57 27.97
CA LEU A 501 11.00 19.86 28.13
C LEU A 501 10.38 20.56 29.34
N ILE A 502 11.12 20.65 30.43
CA ILE A 502 10.63 21.15 31.71
C ILE A 502 11.14 22.57 31.95
N GLU A 503 10.23 23.50 32.24
CA GLU A 503 10.60 24.87 32.63
C GLU A 503 10.52 25.01 34.15
N SER A 504 11.64 25.42 34.79
CA SER A 504 11.68 25.76 36.21
C SER A 504 12.48 27.04 36.42
N ASP A 505 11.90 28.02 37.11
CA ASP A 505 12.53 29.32 37.41
C ASP A 505 13.09 30.05 36.16
N GLY A 506 12.43 29.90 35.01
CA GLY A 506 12.85 30.50 33.73
C GLY A 506 14.06 29.82 33.07
N ARG A 507 14.41 28.61 33.50
CA ARG A 507 15.40 27.73 32.88
C ARG A 507 14.71 26.47 32.34
N PHE A 508 15.28 25.89 31.30
CA PHE A 508 14.79 24.66 30.70
C PHE A 508 15.69 23.47 31.01
N ASP A 509 15.09 22.33 31.32
CA ASP A 509 15.75 21.04 31.45
C ASP A 509 15.07 19.99 30.57
N VAL A 510 15.76 18.87 30.32
CA VAL A 510 15.27 17.78 29.47
C VAL A 510 15.17 16.48 30.26
N GLU A 511 13.95 15.99 30.41
CA GLU A 511 13.67 14.71 31.07
C GLU A 511 13.03 13.74 30.08
N LEU A 512 13.53 12.51 30.01
CA LEU A 512 12.96 11.44 29.19
C LEU A 512 12.62 10.23 30.06
N PRO A 513 11.57 9.46 29.73
CA PRO A 513 11.29 8.19 30.40
C PRO A 513 12.53 7.28 30.44
N GLU A 514 12.70 6.51 31.52
CA GLU A 514 13.87 5.63 31.68
C GLU A 514 14.03 4.65 30.51
N ASP A 515 12.91 4.15 29.97
CA ASP A 515 12.87 3.23 28.83
C ASP A 515 13.30 3.87 27.50
N SER A 516 13.38 5.21 27.41
CA SER A 516 13.91 5.90 26.21
C SER A 516 15.42 5.69 26.07
N LEU A 517 16.14 5.68 27.19
CA LEU A 517 17.58 5.40 27.24
C LEU A 517 17.88 4.50 28.45
N PRO A 518 17.81 3.17 28.28
CA PRO A 518 17.92 2.22 29.39
C PRO A 518 19.23 2.34 30.18
N ALA A 519 19.19 1.94 31.45
CA ALA A 519 20.32 2.02 32.38
C ALA A 519 21.61 1.37 31.84
N GLU A 520 21.48 0.25 31.11
CA GLU A 520 22.61 -0.41 30.44
C GLU A 520 23.31 0.50 29.43
N VAL A 521 22.54 1.17 28.57
CA VAL A 521 23.06 2.08 27.54
C VAL A 521 23.70 3.29 28.21
N ARG A 522 23.06 3.86 29.23
CA ARG A 522 23.61 4.98 30.03
C ARG A 522 24.95 4.62 30.65
N ARG A 523 25.06 3.43 31.26
CA ARG A 523 26.32 2.95 31.84
C ARG A 523 27.43 2.86 30.81
N ARG A 524 27.14 2.30 29.62
CA ARG A 524 28.13 2.15 28.54
C ARG A 524 28.63 3.50 28.01
N LEU A 525 27.73 4.49 27.90
CA LEU A 525 28.08 5.87 27.57
C LEU A 525 28.99 6.48 28.64
N ALA A 526 28.60 6.39 29.92
CA ALA A 526 29.35 6.94 31.05
C ALA A 526 30.72 6.29 31.25
N ALA A 527 30.84 5.00 30.95
CA ALA A 527 32.09 4.26 31.02
C ALA A 527 33.03 4.52 29.83
N GLY A 528 32.57 5.26 28.80
CA GLY A 528 33.34 5.52 27.58
C GLY A 528 33.48 4.30 26.67
N GLU A 529 32.63 3.28 26.83
CA GLU A 529 32.62 2.09 25.97
C GLU A 529 32.04 2.42 24.58
N VAL A 530 31.09 3.36 24.53
CA VAL A 530 30.54 3.87 23.28
C VAL A 530 31.41 5.02 22.77
N THR A 531 32.09 4.79 21.65
CA THR A 531 32.92 5.82 20.99
C THR A 531 32.30 6.32 19.69
N ARG A 532 31.19 5.70 19.25
CA ARG A 532 30.48 6.07 18.02
C ARG A 532 28.97 6.11 18.22
N VAL A 533 28.35 7.17 17.72
CA VAL A 533 26.89 7.29 17.59
C VAL A 533 26.53 7.33 16.11
N LEU A 534 25.76 6.36 15.65
CA LEU A 534 25.28 6.27 14.27
C LEU A 534 23.78 6.57 14.24
N VAL A 535 23.38 7.65 13.59
CA VAL A 535 21.97 7.96 13.36
C VAL A 535 21.55 7.40 12.01
N ILE A 536 20.55 6.53 12.00
CA ILE A 536 20.08 5.83 10.80
C ILE A 536 18.58 5.98 10.58
N GLY A 537 18.18 5.91 9.31
CA GLY A 537 16.79 5.89 8.88
C GLY A 537 16.73 5.74 7.36
N GLN A 538 15.56 5.99 6.78
CA GLN A 538 15.38 6.05 5.32
C GLN A 538 14.55 7.27 4.92
N GLY A 539 14.81 7.82 3.73
CA GLY A 539 14.09 8.97 3.19
C GLY A 539 14.04 10.17 4.16
N THR A 540 12.84 10.72 4.38
CA THR A 540 12.58 11.83 5.31
C THR A 540 13.10 11.54 6.73
N ALA A 541 12.98 10.31 7.25
CA ALA A 541 13.48 9.97 8.59
C ALA A 541 15.03 10.03 8.68
N ALA A 542 15.73 9.67 7.60
CA ALA A 542 17.18 9.85 7.53
C ALA A 542 17.58 11.33 7.50
N VAL A 543 16.77 12.19 6.88
CA VAL A 543 16.99 13.64 6.87
C VAL A 543 16.69 14.25 8.23
N ALA A 544 15.60 13.86 8.90
CA ALA A 544 15.33 14.25 10.28
C ALA A 544 16.49 13.85 11.21
N GLY A 545 17.03 12.64 11.05
CA GLY A 545 18.21 12.17 11.79
C GLY A 545 19.50 12.97 11.57
N GLN A 546 19.63 13.69 10.44
CA GLN A 546 20.76 14.61 10.24
C GLN A 546 20.71 15.78 11.24
N SER A 547 19.52 16.23 11.65
CA SER A 547 19.38 17.26 12.68
C SER A 547 19.88 16.78 14.04
N LEU A 548 19.57 15.54 14.42
CA LEU A 548 20.10 14.91 15.63
C LEU A 548 21.62 14.80 15.57
N ALA A 549 22.17 14.30 14.46
CA ALA A 549 23.62 14.15 14.32
C ALA A 549 24.34 15.50 14.35
N GLU A 550 23.77 16.55 13.76
CA GLU A 550 24.31 17.92 13.85
C GLU A 550 24.29 18.43 15.29
N HIS A 551 23.17 18.24 15.99
CA HIS A 551 23.01 18.66 17.37
C HIS A 551 23.99 17.94 18.32
N LEU A 552 24.11 16.62 18.20
CA LEU A 552 25.07 15.82 18.97
C LEU A 552 26.52 16.20 18.69
N ARG A 553 26.88 16.54 17.43
CA ARG A 553 28.25 16.99 17.11
C ARG A 553 28.62 18.27 17.86
N GLU A 554 27.67 19.17 18.06
CA GLU A 554 27.86 20.39 18.86
C GLU A 554 27.93 20.09 20.37
N LEU A 555 27.01 19.25 20.87
CA LEU A 555 26.98 18.88 22.29
C LEU A 555 28.22 18.09 22.74
N LEU A 556 28.78 17.28 21.84
CA LEU A 556 29.90 16.38 22.08
C LEU A 556 31.22 16.88 21.48
N ALA A 557 31.28 18.14 21.06
CA ALA A 557 32.43 18.73 20.36
C ALA A 557 33.75 18.60 21.14
N ASP A 558 33.67 18.60 22.46
CA ASP A 558 34.81 18.53 23.38
C ASP A 558 35.11 17.08 23.86
N THR A 559 34.57 16.06 23.18
CA THR A 559 34.70 14.63 23.51
C THR A 559 35.35 13.81 22.39
N GLU A 560 35.65 12.53 22.65
CA GLU A 560 36.17 11.60 21.63
C GLU A 560 35.06 10.87 20.83
N VAL A 561 33.79 11.07 21.19
CA VAL A 561 32.66 10.39 20.57
C VAL A 561 32.42 10.91 19.15
N ARG A 562 32.40 10.00 18.18
CA ARG A 562 32.16 10.34 16.77
C ARG A 562 30.70 10.13 16.42
N VAL A 563 30.09 11.13 15.80
CA VAL A 563 28.68 11.10 15.42
C VAL A 563 28.55 11.16 13.90
N GLU A 564 27.85 10.20 13.31
CA GLU A 564 27.58 10.14 11.88
C GLU A 564 26.08 9.89 11.63
N ALA A 565 25.53 10.49 10.56
CA ALA A 565 24.20 10.18 10.05
C ALA A 565 24.30 9.59 8.65
N LEU A 566 23.58 8.49 8.39
CA LEU A 566 23.57 7.82 7.10
C LEU A 566 22.29 7.01 6.87
N PRO A 567 21.89 6.77 5.61
CA PRO A 567 20.80 5.84 5.32
C PRO A 567 21.10 4.44 5.89
N ALA A 568 20.08 3.75 6.38
CA ALA A 568 20.23 2.43 6.98
C ALA A 568 20.84 1.40 6.01
N THR A 569 20.53 1.51 4.72
CA THR A 569 21.08 0.67 3.64
C THR A 569 22.56 0.95 3.36
N GLU A 570 23.01 2.20 3.47
CA GLU A 570 24.42 2.54 3.31
C GLU A 570 25.26 1.96 4.44
N LEU A 571 24.70 1.95 5.67
CA LEU A 571 25.33 1.29 6.79
C LEU A 571 25.45 -0.21 6.55
N SER A 572 24.33 -0.89 6.27
CA SER A 572 24.30 -2.34 6.13
C SER A 572 25.04 -2.87 4.90
N GLY A 573 25.05 -2.12 3.80
CA GLY A 573 25.74 -2.47 2.57
C GLY A 573 27.25 -2.28 2.63
N PHE A 574 27.73 -1.23 3.31
CA PHE A 574 29.12 -0.78 3.10
C PHE A 574 29.92 -0.40 4.35
N ARG A 575 29.27 -0.10 5.48
CA ARG A 575 29.97 0.44 6.68
C ARG A 575 29.88 -0.43 7.93
N LEU A 576 29.28 -1.60 7.80
CA LEU A 576 29.19 -2.61 8.84
C LEU A 576 30.58 -3.18 9.19
N ARG A 577 30.96 -3.13 10.47
CA ARG A 577 32.16 -3.80 11.00
C ARG A 577 31.78 -5.15 11.62
N ALA A 578 32.76 -6.03 11.78
CA ALA A 578 32.58 -7.34 12.43
C ALA A 578 32.21 -7.20 13.92
N ASP A 579 32.73 -6.17 14.58
CA ASP A 579 32.41 -5.79 15.95
C ASP A 579 31.90 -4.35 15.97
N MET A 580 30.75 -4.16 16.61
CA MET A 580 30.05 -2.90 16.77
C MET A 580 29.72 -2.63 18.26
N SER A 581 30.38 -3.32 19.19
CA SER A 581 30.22 -3.13 20.64
C SER A 581 30.67 -1.77 21.17
N ASP A 582 31.34 -0.96 20.36
CA ASP A 582 31.68 0.44 20.64
C ASP A 582 30.64 1.44 20.10
N THR A 583 29.51 0.95 19.57
CA THR A 583 28.55 1.74 18.78
C THR A 583 27.17 1.80 19.45
N LEU A 584 26.63 3.01 19.54
CA LEU A 584 25.21 3.28 19.76
C LEU A 584 24.56 3.67 18.42
N ALA A 585 23.56 2.94 17.99
CA ALA A 585 22.75 3.29 16.83
C ALA A 585 21.43 3.94 17.27
N VAL A 586 21.10 5.10 16.71
CA VAL A 586 19.78 5.73 16.84
C VAL A 586 19.00 5.49 15.56
N ALA A 587 18.02 4.59 15.60
CA ALA A 587 17.19 4.22 14.46
C ALA A 587 15.90 5.05 14.43
N ILE A 588 15.68 5.82 13.36
CA ILE A 588 14.53 6.69 13.20
C ILE A 588 13.59 6.13 12.14
N SER A 589 12.32 5.91 12.50
CA SER A 589 11.28 5.47 11.56
C SER A 589 9.90 5.99 11.97
N GLN A 590 9.08 6.43 11.01
CA GLN A 590 7.69 6.82 11.31
C GLN A 590 6.84 5.57 11.60
N SER A 591 6.86 4.57 10.71
CA SER A 591 6.01 3.38 10.83
C SER A 591 6.54 2.32 11.78
N GLY A 592 7.87 2.31 12.03
CA GLY A 592 8.57 1.25 12.76
C GLY A 592 8.59 -0.11 12.05
N THR A 593 8.04 -0.20 10.83
CA THR A 593 7.98 -1.42 10.01
C THR A 593 8.86 -1.34 8.76
N THR A 594 9.62 -0.25 8.57
CA THR A 594 10.48 -0.06 7.39
C THR A 594 11.51 -1.20 7.28
N THR A 595 11.32 -2.10 6.31
CA THR A 595 12.08 -3.35 6.16
C THR A 595 13.59 -3.13 6.17
N ASP A 596 14.09 -2.18 5.38
CA ASP A 596 15.52 -1.88 5.30
C ASP A 596 16.11 -1.38 6.63
N THR A 597 15.34 -0.59 7.39
CA THR A 597 15.79 -0.09 8.70
C THR A 597 15.81 -1.23 9.72
N ASN A 598 14.74 -2.02 9.78
CA ASN A 598 14.62 -3.18 10.67
C ASN A 598 15.71 -4.22 10.41
N ARG A 599 15.99 -4.54 9.14
CA ARG A 599 17.07 -5.47 8.77
C ARG A 599 18.45 -4.94 9.17
N THR A 600 18.72 -3.64 8.98
CA THR A 600 19.97 -3.04 9.44
C THR A 600 20.11 -3.09 10.95
N VAL A 601 19.02 -2.88 11.71
CA VAL A 601 18.99 -3.01 13.17
C VAL A 601 19.32 -4.43 13.61
N ASP A 602 18.74 -5.46 12.98
CA ASP A 602 19.05 -6.86 13.29
C ASP A 602 20.56 -7.15 13.10
N LEU A 603 21.16 -6.64 12.02
CA LEU A 603 22.60 -6.80 11.75
C LEU A 603 23.48 -6.06 12.76
N LEU A 604 23.05 -4.90 13.24
CA LEU A 604 23.76 -4.12 14.25
C LEU A 604 23.78 -4.81 15.60
N ARG A 605 22.59 -5.26 16.07
CA ARG A 605 22.44 -6.00 17.32
C ARG A 605 23.23 -7.29 17.30
N GLY A 606 23.18 -8.03 16.19
CA GLY A 606 23.96 -9.24 15.98
C GLY A 606 25.48 -9.05 16.09
N ARG A 607 25.98 -7.81 16.11
CA ARG A 607 27.39 -7.44 16.26
C ARG A 607 27.69 -6.61 17.51
N GLY A 608 26.78 -6.59 18.48
CA GLY A 608 27.00 -6.00 19.80
C GLY A 608 26.69 -4.50 19.94
N ALA A 609 26.16 -3.86 18.90
CA ALA A 609 25.73 -2.46 19.00
C ALA A 609 24.51 -2.32 19.93
N SER A 610 24.46 -1.24 20.69
CA SER A 610 23.21 -0.82 21.35
C SER A 610 22.33 -0.04 20.37
N VAL A 611 21.02 -0.18 20.49
CA VAL A 611 20.04 0.45 19.60
C VAL A 611 18.99 1.23 20.40
N VAL A 612 18.84 2.52 20.10
CA VAL A 612 17.70 3.34 20.55
C VAL A 612 16.86 3.70 19.34
N ALA A 613 15.53 3.59 19.44
CA ALA A 613 14.62 3.95 18.37
C ALA A 613 13.89 5.27 18.66
N ILE A 614 13.75 6.12 17.64
CA ILE A 614 12.75 7.19 17.61
C ILE A 614 11.65 6.76 16.65
N VAL A 615 10.45 6.53 17.19
CA VAL A 615 9.35 5.92 16.43
C VAL A 615 8.01 6.51 16.80
N ASN A 616 7.11 6.61 15.82
CA ASN A 616 5.77 7.14 16.06
C ASN A 616 4.74 6.04 16.33
N ARG A 617 4.93 4.82 15.84
CA ARG A 617 3.99 3.70 16.01
C ARG A 617 4.41 2.81 17.18
N ARG A 618 3.58 2.77 18.21
CA ARG A 618 3.68 1.78 19.31
C ARG A 618 3.50 0.35 18.77
N ASN A 619 4.16 -0.62 19.41
CA ASN A 619 4.16 -2.05 19.05
C ASN A 619 4.49 -2.30 17.57
N SER A 620 5.54 -1.66 17.07
CA SER A 620 6.06 -1.92 15.72
C SER A 620 7.28 -2.82 15.79
N ASP A 621 7.63 -3.48 14.70
CA ASP A 621 8.80 -4.38 14.68
C ASP A 621 10.08 -3.71 15.22
N LEU A 622 10.26 -2.40 14.96
CA LEU A 622 11.39 -1.65 15.45
C LEU A 622 11.34 -1.41 16.97
N THR A 623 10.16 -1.25 17.58
CA THR A 623 10.05 -1.09 19.04
C THR A 623 10.50 -2.36 19.76
N ASP A 624 10.16 -3.52 19.21
CA ASP A 624 10.49 -4.81 19.83
C ASP A 624 11.99 -5.15 19.69
N LYS A 625 12.63 -4.59 18.67
CA LYS A 625 14.06 -4.79 18.38
C LYS A 625 14.97 -3.78 19.08
N ALA A 626 14.49 -2.61 19.48
CA ALA A 626 15.33 -1.59 20.11
C ALA A 626 15.63 -1.92 21.58
N ASP A 627 16.77 -1.49 22.10
CA ASP A 627 17.05 -1.54 23.54
C ASP A 627 16.27 -0.43 24.28
N GLY A 628 16.15 0.76 23.68
CA GLY A 628 15.36 1.87 24.20
C GLY A 628 14.49 2.52 23.12
N VAL A 629 13.36 3.10 23.53
CA VAL A 629 12.37 3.67 22.60
C VAL A 629 11.90 5.04 23.06
N LEU A 630 12.06 6.04 22.19
CA LEU A 630 11.47 7.36 22.35
C LEU A 630 10.32 7.53 21.35
N TYR A 631 9.10 7.66 21.87
CA TYR A 631 7.92 7.91 21.03
C TYR A 631 7.79 9.39 20.65
N THR A 632 7.51 9.65 19.37
CA THR A 632 7.08 10.98 18.91
C THR A 632 5.59 11.20 19.19
N SER A 633 5.19 12.46 19.40
CA SER A 633 3.80 12.81 19.74
C SER A 633 3.29 11.98 20.93
N ASP A 634 2.18 11.26 20.78
CA ASP A 634 1.61 10.30 21.75
C ASP A 634 1.87 8.82 21.39
N GLY A 635 2.61 8.55 20.30
CA GLY A 635 2.84 7.21 19.77
C GLY A 635 1.66 6.63 18.97
N ARG A 636 0.66 7.46 18.64
CA ARG A 636 -0.56 7.08 17.89
C ARG A 636 -0.85 7.99 16.70
N ASP A 637 0.03 8.95 16.41
CA ASP A 637 -0.20 10.02 15.45
C ASP A 637 0.00 9.55 13.99
N VAL A 638 -0.93 8.72 13.48
CA VAL A 638 -0.81 8.10 12.15
C VAL A 638 -0.74 9.16 11.05
N GLU A 639 0.23 9.02 10.15
CA GLU A 639 0.25 9.76 8.89
C GLU A 639 -0.34 8.86 7.80
N MET A 640 -1.43 9.29 7.20
CA MET A 640 -2.12 8.62 6.09
C MET A 640 -1.53 9.03 4.74
N SER A 641 -1.06 10.28 4.59
CA SER A 641 -0.39 10.72 3.36
C SER A 641 0.91 9.94 3.14
N VAL A 642 1.19 9.53 1.89
CA VAL A 642 2.44 8.85 1.55
C VAL A 642 3.66 9.72 1.87
N ALA A 643 3.60 10.99 1.49
CA ALA A 643 4.67 11.94 1.74
C ALA A 643 4.64 12.36 3.21
N SER A 644 5.67 11.97 3.97
CA SER A 644 5.77 12.29 5.39
C SER A 644 5.92 13.79 5.65
N THR A 645 5.23 14.32 6.67
CA THR A 645 5.21 15.74 7.04
C THR A 645 5.34 15.90 8.56
N LYS A 646 4.25 15.80 9.34
CA LYS A 646 4.25 15.96 10.81
C LYS A 646 5.28 15.08 11.53
N ALA A 647 5.54 13.87 11.02
CA ALA A 647 6.53 12.97 11.59
C ALA A 647 7.95 13.52 11.48
N PHE A 648 8.31 14.24 10.41
CA PHE A 648 9.61 14.91 10.30
C PHE A 648 9.81 15.91 11.46
N TYR A 649 8.83 16.78 11.68
CA TYR A 649 8.89 17.80 12.73
C TYR A 649 8.99 17.17 14.13
N ALA A 650 8.17 16.15 14.39
CA ALA A 650 8.19 15.44 15.66
C ALA A 650 9.51 14.67 15.86
N GLN A 651 10.07 14.06 14.81
CA GLN A 651 11.38 13.39 14.86
C GLN A 651 12.52 14.38 15.12
N VAL A 652 12.46 15.60 14.58
CA VAL A 652 13.42 16.67 14.89
C VAL A 652 13.33 17.05 16.37
N ALA A 653 12.12 17.27 16.91
CA ALA A 653 11.93 17.56 18.33
C ALA A 653 12.46 16.44 19.23
N ALA A 654 12.07 15.19 18.97
CA ALA A 654 12.52 14.01 19.71
C ALA A 654 14.03 13.82 19.62
N GLY A 655 14.62 14.05 18.44
CA GLY A 655 16.06 14.03 18.23
C GLY A 655 16.77 15.03 19.14
N LEU A 656 16.35 16.30 19.13
CA LEU A 656 16.97 17.33 19.98
C LEU A 656 16.92 16.94 21.47
N LEU A 657 15.77 16.48 21.97
CA LEU A 657 15.64 16.03 23.36
C LEU A 657 16.54 14.83 23.68
N LEU A 658 16.55 13.80 22.82
CA LEU A 658 17.41 12.64 22.99
C LEU A 658 18.90 13.01 22.95
N GLY A 659 19.27 14.03 22.15
CA GLY A 659 20.62 14.55 22.06
C GLY A 659 21.17 15.03 23.40
N TYR A 660 20.39 15.81 24.16
CA TYR A 660 20.77 16.25 25.50
C TYR A 660 20.96 15.07 26.45
N VAL A 661 19.99 14.14 26.49
CA VAL A 661 20.07 12.98 27.40
C VAL A 661 21.27 12.09 27.08
N ILE A 662 21.60 11.87 25.79
CA ILE A 662 22.83 11.16 25.42
C ILE A 662 24.07 11.93 25.87
N SER A 663 24.12 13.25 25.62
CA SER A 663 25.27 14.11 25.94
C SER A 663 25.59 14.12 27.42
N GLU A 664 24.58 14.16 28.30
CA GLU A 664 24.75 14.13 29.75
C GLU A 664 25.38 12.83 30.26
N GLN A 665 25.18 11.72 29.57
CA GLN A 665 25.81 10.45 29.94
C GLN A 665 27.24 10.33 29.43
N VAL A 666 27.68 11.21 28.51
CA VAL A 666 29.03 11.18 27.95
C VAL A 666 29.93 12.11 28.77
N PRO A 667 31.05 11.63 29.35
CA PRO A 667 31.98 12.50 30.07
C PRO A 667 32.49 13.65 29.18
N GLY A 668 32.28 14.89 29.63
CA GLY A 668 32.66 16.11 28.90
C GLY A 668 31.63 16.61 27.89
N GLY A 669 30.49 15.92 27.73
CA GLY A 669 29.36 16.42 26.96
C GLY A 669 28.73 17.67 27.57
N ARG A 670 28.21 18.56 26.73
CA ARG A 670 27.47 19.75 27.17
C ARG A 670 26.11 19.35 27.73
N THR A 671 25.68 20.04 28.78
CA THR A 671 24.39 19.84 29.43
C THR A 671 23.41 20.96 29.05
N PRO A 672 22.10 20.78 29.28
CA PRO A 672 21.09 21.83 29.13
C PRO A 672 21.48 23.15 29.82
N ASP A 673 22.22 23.11 30.93
CA ASP A 673 22.59 24.28 31.72
C ASP A 673 23.52 25.30 31.01
N HIS A 674 24.17 24.90 29.92
CA HIS A 674 25.06 25.78 29.17
C HIS A 674 24.28 26.99 28.60
N PRO A 675 24.79 28.24 28.69
CA PRO A 675 24.04 29.44 28.29
C PRO A 675 23.49 29.40 26.85
N ASP A 676 24.31 28.96 25.88
CA ASP A 676 23.89 28.83 24.49
C ASP A 676 22.80 27.75 24.30
N GLU A 677 22.81 26.70 25.13
CA GLU A 677 21.83 25.63 25.08
C GLU A 677 20.52 26.03 25.76
N GLN A 678 20.55 26.84 26.82
CA GLN A 678 19.37 27.46 27.40
C GLN A 678 18.63 28.37 26.40
N GLU A 679 19.37 29.14 25.59
CA GLU A 679 18.76 29.94 24.53
C GLU A 679 18.10 29.05 23.46
N LEU A 680 18.77 27.96 23.05
CA LEU A 680 18.22 27.00 22.11
C LEU A 680 16.94 26.33 22.64
N LEU A 681 16.93 25.86 23.88
CA LEU A 681 15.78 25.22 24.53
C LEU A 681 14.60 26.20 24.69
N SER A 682 14.86 27.45 25.07
CA SER A 682 13.84 28.51 25.12
C SER A 682 13.24 28.80 23.74
N SER A 683 14.05 28.75 22.68
CA SER A 683 13.54 28.84 21.31
C SER A 683 12.80 27.59 20.87
N LEU A 684 13.25 26.40 21.27
CA LEU A 684 12.60 25.12 20.97
C LEU A 684 11.16 25.07 21.51
N ALA A 685 10.94 25.55 22.74
CA ALA A 685 9.61 25.69 23.34
C ALA A 685 8.66 26.59 22.53
N ARG A 686 9.21 27.57 21.79
CA ARG A 686 8.45 28.53 20.97
C ARG A 686 8.24 28.09 19.51
N VAL A 687 8.90 27.01 19.06
CA VAL A 687 8.77 26.50 17.68
C VAL A 687 7.32 26.18 17.29
N PRO A 688 6.47 25.54 18.13
CA PRO A 688 5.08 25.27 17.76
C PRO A 688 4.30 26.52 17.36
N ALA A 689 4.40 27.60 18.15
CA ALA A 689 3.75 28.88 17.83
C ALA A 689 4.34 29.53 16.57
N ALA A 690 5.65 29.40 16.34
CA ALA A 690 6.28 29.88 15.11
C ALA A 690 5.82 29.10 13.88
N LEU A 691 5.63 27.78 13.98
CA LEU A 691 5.07 26.95 12.91
C LEU A 691 3.62 27.34 12.60
N GLU A 692 2.79 27.58 13.61
CA GLU A 692 1.42 28.09 13.43
C GLU A 692 1.40 29.44 12.71
N ALA A 693 2.29 30.36 13.08
CA ALA A 693 2.45 31.63 12.39
C ALA A 693 2.93 31.47 10.95
N THR A 694 3.83 30.51 10.67
CA THR A 694 4.23 30.17 9.29
C THR A 694 3.10 29.54 8.48
N LEU A 695 2.28 28.67 9.07
CA LEU A 695 1.10 28.11 8.39
C LEU A 695 0.13 29.21 7.94
N ALA A 696 -0.03 30.26 8.74
CA ALA A 696 -0.87 31.40 8.40
C ALA A 696 -0.38 32.18 7.15
N THR A 697 0.88 32.04 6.74
CA THR A 697 1.42 32.68 5.52
C THR A 697 1.24 31.85 4.25
N ARG A 698 0.54 30.71 4.34
CA ARG A 698 0.20 29.87 3.18
C ARG A 698 -0.32 30.63 1.95
N PRO A 699 -1.18 31.68 2.05
CA PRO A 699 -1.62 32.41 0.87
C PRO A 699 -0.48 33.01 0.03
N ASP A 700 0.56 33.55 0.68
CA ASP A 700 1.72 34.13 0.00
C ASP A 700 2.59 33.04 -0.63
N ILE A 701 2.77 31.93 0.09
CA ILE A 701 3.48 30.74 -0.39
C ILE A 701 2.77 30.15 -1.62
N ALA A 702 1.44 30.04 -1.57
CA ALA A 702 0.61 29.56 -2.67
C ALA A 702 0.72 30.46 -3.91
N ALA A 703 0.71 31.79 -3.71
CA ALA A 703 0.89 32.74 -4.79
C ALA A 703 2.25 32.57 -5.48
N ALA A 704 3.34 32.43 -4.70
CA ALA A 704 4.67 32.18 -5.24
C ALA A 704 4.74 30.84 -5.99
N ALA A 705 4.27 29.76 -5.37
CA ALA A 705 4.29 28.42 -5.95
C ALA A 705 3.53 28.36 -7.29
N ARG A 706 2.28 28.84 -7.32
CA ARG A 706 1.45 28.82 -8.54
C ARG A 706 1.97 29.72 -9.65
N THR A 707 2.68 30.80 -9.29
CA THR A 707 3.27 31.72 -10.28
C THR A 707 4.54 31.14 -10.91
N PHE A 708 5.44 30.61 -10.09
CA PHE A 708 6.79 30.30 -10.54
C PHE A 708 7.02 28.82 -10.87
N ALA A 709 6.28 27.88 -10.26
CA ALA A 709 6.53 26.45 -10.44
C ALA A 709 6.10 25.91 -11.82
N PRO A 710 4.86 26.13 -12.31
CA PRO A 710 4.33 25.35 -13.45
C PRO A 710 5.07 25.57 -14.78
N SER A 711 5.59 26.77 -15.03
CA SER A 711 6.29 27.09 -16.28
C SER A 711 7.76 26.65 -16.30
N ARG A 712 8.30 26.18 -15.17
CA ARG A 712 9.74 25.96 -15.00
C ARG A 712 10.12 24.50 -15.14
N ARG A 713 11.02 24.22 -16.09
CA ARG A 713 11.48 22.87 -16.38
C ARG A 713 12.44 22.33 -15.31
N TYR A 714 13.45 23.12 -14.94
CA TYR A 714 14.52 22.73 -14.02
C TYR A 714 14.37 23.40 -12.67
N TRP A 715 14.54 22.62 -11.62
CA TRP A 715 14.31 23.04 -10.24
C TRP A 715 15.53 22.66 -9.41
N ALA A 716 15.88 23.52 -8.47
CA ALA A 716 16.95 23.29 -7.52
C ALA A 716 16.59 23.84 -6.14
N ILE A 717 17.23 23.30 -5.12
CA ILE A 717 17.05 23.72 -3.74
C ILE A 717 18.44 23.88 -3.12
N VAL A 718 18.64 24.95 -2.40
CA VAL A 718 19.93 25.24 -1.76
C VAL A 718 19.75 25.66 -0.32
N GLY A 719 20.77 25.43 0.49
CA GLY A 719 20.84 25.89 1.88
C GLY A 719 22.25 25.81 2.45
N ASN A 720 22.49 26.50 3.57
CA ASN A 720 23.77 26.51 4.28
C ASN A 720 23.60 26.10 5.75
N GLY A 721 24.64 25.48 6.31
CA GLY A 721 24.60 24.98 7.69
C GLY A 721 23.36 24.10 7.95
N PRO A 722 22.60 24.33 9.04
CA PRO A 722 21.36 23.60 9.32
C PRO A 722 20.31 23.68 8.20
N ASN A 723 20.29 24.73 7.38
CA ASN A 723 19.34 24.84 6.26
C ASN A 723 19.60 23.82 5.14
N GLN A 724 20.75 23.10 5.14
CA GLN A 724 20.92 21.94 4.26
C GLN A 724 19.97 20.78 4.61
N ILE A 725 19.55 20.67 5.87
CA ILE A 725 18.56 19.68 6.31
C ILE A 725 17.22 19.99 5.66
N ALA A 726 16.78 21.26 5.72
CA ALA A 726 15.58 21.74 5.04
C ALA A 726 15.69 21.50 3.53
N ALA A 727 16.80 21.89 2.90
CA ALA A 727 16.97 21.71 1.45
C ALA A 727 16.83 20.25 1.01
N ARG A 728 17.39 19.30 1.77
CA ARG A 728 17.31 17.86 1.49
C ARG A 728 15.90 17.31 1.68
N GLU A 729 15.18 17.73 2.72
CA GLU A 729 13.80 17.33 2.95
C GLU A 729 12.87 17.90 1.88
N LEU A 730 13.03 19.19 1.54
CA LEU A 730 12.29 19.84 0.46
C LEU A 730 12.53 19.15 -0.88
N ARG A 731 13.78 18.72 -1.16
CA ARG A 731 14.07 17.98 -2.39
C ARG A 731 13.21 16.72 -2.45
N ILE A 732 13.13 15.95 -1.35
CA ILE A 732 12.30 14.75 -1.29
C ILE A 732 10.83 15.11 -1.53
N LYS A 733 10.26 16.03 -0.75
CA LYS A 733 8.83 16.36 -0.85
C LYS A 733 8.43 16.92 -2.21
N LEU A 734 9.21 17.84 -2.78
CA LEU A 734 8.89 18.40 -4.09
C LEU A 734 9.11 17.36 -5.20
N SER A 735 10.06 16.43 -5.06
CA SER A 735 10.19 15.30 -5.99
C SER A 735 8.97 14.36 -5.92
N GLU A 736 8.51 14.02 -4.72
CA GLU A 736 7.34 13.18 -4.47
C GLU A 736 6.04 13.83 -4.96
N LEU A 737 5.84 15.13 -4.70
CA LEU A 737 4.59 15.82 -5.01
C LEU A 737 4.53 16.38 -6.43
N CYS A 738 5.67 16.78 -7.02
CA CYS A 738 5.71 17.45 -8.33
C CYS A 738 6.30 16.60 -9.46
N TYR A 739 6.82 15.40 -9.16
CA TYR A 739 7.46 14.48 -10.10
C TYR A 739 8.63 15.10 -10.86
N LYS A 740 9.49 15.76 -10.09
CA LYS A 740 10.70 16.42 -10.60
C LYS A 740 11.94 15.75 -10.03
N SER A 741 12.94 15.56 -10.88
CA SER A 741 14.32 15.43 -10.41
C SER A 741 14.81 16.82 -10.05
N ILE A 742 15.26 16.98 -8.81
CA ILE A 742 15.59 18.28 -8.22
C ILE A 742 17.02 18.21 -7.68
N ALA A 743 17.87 19.13 -8.14
CA ALA A 743 19.21 19.31 -7.60
C ALA A 743 19.15 19.87 -6.18
N CYS A 744 20.02 19.42 -5.29
CA CYS A 744 20.10 19.89 -3.91
C CYS A 744 21.56 20.11 -3.52
N ASP A 745 21.94 21.37 -3.37
CA ASP A 745 23.34 21.79 -3.26
C ASP A 745 23.53 22.72 -2.06
N ALA A 746 24.80 22.94 -1.68
CA ALA A 746 25.14 24.12 -0.91
C ALA A 746 24.97 25.37 -1.81
N THR A 747 24.51 26.48 -1.23
CA THR A 747 24.16 27.69 -2.00
C THR A 747 25.29 28.13 -2.93
N GLU A 748 26.51 28.25 -2.43
CA GLU A 748 27.66 28.73 -3.19
C GLU A 748 28.08 27.75 -4.29
N ASP A 749 27.84 26.45 -4.13
CA ASP A 749 28.29 25.42 -5.07
C ASP A 749 27.40 25.37 -6.33
N LYS A 750 26.14 25.85 -6.22
CA LYS A 750 25.18 25.85 -7.32
C LYS A 750 25.71 26.53 -8.59
N LYS A 751 26.52 27.58 -8.46
CA LYS A 751 27.14 28.29 -9.59
C LYS A 751 28.21 27.46 -10.31
N HIS A 752 28.76 26.44 -9.66
CA HIS A 752 29.81 25.57 -10.19
C HIS A 752 29.27 24.30 -10.87
N ILE A 753 27.99 23.98 -10.70
CA ILE A 753 27.37 22.74 -11.17
C ILE A 753 26.49 23.00 -12.40
N ASP A 754 25.29 23.53 -12.21
CA ASP A 754 24.23 23.56 -13.22
C ASP A 754 23.39 24.84 -13.17
N LEU A 755 23.92 25.97 -12.67
CA LEU A 755 23.24 27.28 -12.79
C LEU A 755 22.89 27.64 -14.25
N SER A 756 23.64 27.10 -15.21
CA SER A 756 23.40 27.24 -16.65
C SER A 756 22.05 26.68 -17.13
N SER A 757 21.38 25.83 -16.33
CA SER A 757 20.04 25.32 -16.66
C SER A 757 18.92 26.34 -16.38
N GLU A 758 19.25 27.55 -15.91
CA GLU A 758 18.31 28.62 -15.53
C GLU A 758 17.16 28.14 -14.61
N PRO A 759 17.46 27.39 -13.52
CA PRO A 759 16.43 26.72 -12.73
C PRO A 759 15.59 27.69 -11.88
N MET A 760 14.41 27.24 -11.45
CA MET A 760 13.78 27.79 -10.24
C MET A 760 14.58 27.30 -9.03
N ILE A 761 14.97 28.20 -8.13
CA ILE A 761 15.82 27.87 -6.98
C ILE A 761 15.08 28.25 -5.69
N LEU A 762 14.74 27.27 -4.87
CA LEU A 762 14.31 27.52 -3.49
C LEU A 762 15.54 27.65 -2.60
N VAL A 763 15.71 28.82 -1.99
CA VAL A 763 16.88 29.16 -1.17
C VAL A 763 16.46 29.16 0.29
N CYS A 764 16.94 28.19 1.06
CA CYS A 764 16.68 28.07 2.49
C CYS A 764 17.68 28.94 3.27
N ALA A 765 17.22 30.12 3.72
CA ALA A 765 18.04 31.13 4.40
C ALA A 765 17.48 31.54 5.78
N ALA A 766 16.46 30.84 6.29
CA ALA A 766 15.87 31.14 7.60
C ALA A 766 16.89 31.00 8.72
N GLY A 767 16.92 31.98 9.64
CA GLY A 767 17.85 32.00 10.77
C GLY A 767 19.30 32.39 10.44
N LEU A 768 19.63 32.71 9.17
CA LEU A 768 20.95 33.26 8.84
C LEU A 768 21.09 34.70 9.33
N VAL A 769 22.28 35.05 9.80
CA VAL A 769 22.57 36.37 10.38
C VAL A 769 23.95 36.89 9.95
N GLY A 770 24.10 38.21 9.93
CA GLY A 770 25.37 38.88 9.65
C GLY A 770 25.98 38.47 8.30
N SER A 771 27.28 38.19 8.29
CA SER A 771 28.01 37.89 7.05
C SER A 771 27.49 36.67 6.29
N THR A 772 26.90 35.69 6.99
CA THR A 772 26.33 34.50 6.33
C THR A 772 25.08 34.83 5.50
N ALA A 773 24.24 35.74 5.98
CA ALA A 773 23.10 36.24 5.21
C ALA A 773 23.57 37.09 4.02
N ASP A 774 24.57 37.95 4.23
CA ASP A 774 25.15 38.79 3.18
C ASP A 774 25.75 37.95 2.03
N ASP A 775 26.40 36.84 2.35
CA ASP A 775 27.01 35.96 1.36
C ASP A 775 25.95 35.21 0.54
N VAL A 776 24.90 34.67 1.18
CA VAL A 776 23.76 34.06 0.48
C VAL A 776 23.04 35.09 -0.39
N ALA A 777 22.87 36.34 0.07
CA ALA A 777 22.25 37.40 -0.71
C ALA A 777 23.03 37.73 -1.99
N LYS A 778 24.37 37.71 -1.94
CA LYS A 778 25.22 37.85 -3.14
C LYS A 778 25.00 36.70 -4.11
N GLU A 779 24.92 35.46 -3.63
CA GLU A 779 24.64 34.30 -4.49
C GLU A 779 23.24 34.38 -5.12
N VAL A 780 22.22 34.81 -4.38
CA VAL A 780 20.87 35.07 -4.92
C VAL A 780 20.91 36.09 -6.07
N ALA A 781 21.69 37.17 -5.91
CA ALA A 781 21.88 38.15 -6.98
C ALA A 781 22.59 37.56 -8.21
N ILE A 782 23.57 36.67 -8.02
CA ILE A 782 24.23 35.93 -9.10
C ILE A 782 23.21 35.03 -9.80
N PHE A 783 22.42 34.26 -9.06
CA PHE A 783 21.39 33.39 -9.64
C PHE A 783 20.43 34.20 -10.52
N ARG A 784 19.96 35.33 -10.01
CA ARG A 784 19.06 36.23 -10.73
C ARG A 784 19.70 36.79 -12.00
N ALA A 785 20.96 37.21 -11.94
CA ALA A 785 21.70 37.73 -13.10
C ALA A 785 21.86 36.67 -14.22
N HIS A 786 21.91 35.39 -13.85
CA HIS A 786 21.97 34.25 -14.76
C HIS A 786 20.59 33.67 -15.11
N LYS A 787 19.52 34.48 -15.01
CA LYS A 787 18.12 34.15 -15.38
C LYS A 787 17.46 33.02 -14.58
N ALA A 788 18.12 32.50 -13.56
CA ALA A 788 17.46 31.62 -12.60
C ALA A 788 16.33 32.38 -11.86
N ALA A 789 15.44 31.62 -11.25
CA ALA A 789 14.30 32.12 -10.50
C ALA A 789 14.49 31.84 -9.00
N PRO A 790 15.30 32.63 -8.29
CA PRO A 790 15.49 32.45 -6.85
C PRO A 790 14.25 32.88 -6.07
N ILE A 791 13.74 31.98 -5.23
CA ILE A 791 12.69 32.20 -4.24
C ILE A 791 13.32 31.94 -2.90
N VAL A 792 13.38 32.96 -2.04
CA VAL A 792 14.14 32.88 -0.78
C VAL A 792 13.19 32.69 0.39
N ILE A 793 13.52 31.75 1.27
CA ILE A 793 12.85 31.58 2.57
C ILE A 793 13.74 32.20 3.63
N ALA A 794 13.30 33.28 4.27
CA ALA A 794 14.12 34.09 5.17
C ALA A 794 13.35 34.52 6.43
N SER A 795 14.09 34.93 7.46
CA SER A 795 13.50 35.46 8.69
C SER A 795 12.81 36.81 8.47
N ASN A 796 11.82 37.15 9.30
CA ASN A 796 11.04 38.37 9.20
C ASN A 796 11.93 39.63 9.28
N GLY A 797 11.70 40.56 8.36
CA GLY A 797 12.43 41.83 8.35
C GLY A 797 13.81 41.78 7.70
N ASP A 798 14.25 40.61 7.20
CA ASP A 798 15.45 40.52 6.38
C ASP A 798 15.22 41.18 5.02
N ARG A 799 16.04 42.18 4.71
CA ARG A 799 16.01 42.96 3.45
C ARG A 799 17.20 42.66 2.55
N ALA A 800 18.04 41.68 2.91
CA ALA A 800 19.23 41.36 2.13
C ALA A 800 18.89 40.76 0.76
N PHE A 801 17.69 40.19 0.58
CA PHE A 801 17.32 39.39 -0.58
C PHE A 801 16.51 40.13 -1.67
N ASP A 802 16.78 41.41 -1.91
CA ASP A 802 16.08 42.24 -2.92
C ASP A 802 16.15 41.67 -4.36
N ALA A 803 17.14 40.83 -4.66
CA ALA A 803 17.30 40.20 -5.97
C ALA A 803 16.42 38.95 -6.18
N ALA A 804 15.76 38.46 -5.12
CA ALA A 804 14.84 37.33 -5.20
C ALA A 804 13.58 37.68 -6.02
N LEU A 805 12.97 36.67 -6.65
CA LEU A 805 11.64 36.81 -7.27
C LEU A 805 10.52 36.91 -6.24
N ALA A 806 10.70 36.22 -5.11
CA ALA A 806 9.84 36.28 -3.95
C ALA A 806 10.66 35.98 -2.72
N VAL A 807 10.32 36.63 -1.61
CA VAL A 807 10.83 36.34 -0.28
C VAL A 807 9.65 35.84 0.55
N LEU A 808 9.76 34.60 1.02
CA LEU A 808 8.78 33.94 1.88
C LEU A 808 9.26 34.05 3.32
N SER A 809 8.63 34.94 4.09
CA SER A 809 9.10 35.28 5.42
C SER A 809 8.59 34.31 6.49
N VAL A 810 9.44 33.96 7.44
CA VAL A 810 9.11 33.17 8.64
C VAL A 810 9.44 33.94 9.92
N PRO A 811 8.80 33.63 11.06
CA PRO A 811 9.17 34.23 12.35
C PRO A 811 10.65 34.06 12.70
N ASP A 812 11.18 35.03 13.46
CA ASP A 812 12.54 34.94 13.98
C ASP A 812 12.65 33.80 15.01
N THR A 813 13.70 32.99 14.90
CA THR A 813 14.01 31.89 15.81
C THR A 813 15.52 31.74 15.95
N HIS A 814 15.96 30.88 16.87
CA HIS A 814 17.37 30.58 17.05
C HIS A 814 17.99 30.06 15.72
N PRO A 815 19.20 30.49 15.32
CA PRO A 815 19.81 30.10 14.05
C PRO A 815 19.87 28.58 13.79
N ARG A 816 20.08 27.77 14.84
CA ARG A 816 20.09 26.29 14.75
C ARG A 816 18.71 25.67 14.48
N LEU A 817 17.61 26.42 14.63
CA LEU A 817 16.23 25.95 14.42
C LEU A 817 15.55 26.57 13.18
N GLY A 818 16.18 27.53 12.50
CA GLY A 818 15.60 28.21 11.33
C GLY A 818 15.16 27.23 10.22
N PHE A 819 15.90 26.14 10.05
CA PHE A 819 15.59 25.10 9.06
C PHE A 819 14.22 24.45 9.28
N VAL A 820 13.71 24.41 10.51
CA VAL A 820 12.40 23.82 10.83
C VAL A 820 11.30 24.65 10.17
N LEU A 821 11.37 25.97 10.26
CA LEU A 821 10.40 26.88 9.64
C LEU A 821 10.58 26.93 8.11
N ALA A 822 11.83 26.86 7.62
CA ALA A 822 12.09 26.74 6.18
C ALA A 822 11.48 25.46 5.59
N THR A 823 11.49 24.37 6.36
CA THR A 823 10.88 23.10 5.96
C THR A 823 9.36 23.25 5.80
N MET A 824 8.70 23.95 6.74
CA MET A 824 7.25 24.21 6.70
C MET A 824 6.84 25.00 5.45
N VAL A 825 7.59 26.06 5.14
CA VAL A 825 7.36 26.83 3.91
C VAL A 825 7.51 25.95 2.68
N GLY A 826 8.54 25.10 2.63
CA GLY A 826 8.77 24.19 1.51
C GLY A 826 7.71 23.10 1.35
N HIS A 827 7.21 22.52 2.45
CA HIS A 827 6.10 21.57 2.43
C HIS A 827 4.84 22.21 1.83
N LEU A 828 4.48 23.41 2.28
CA LEU A 828 3.36 24.19 1.74
C LEU A 828 3.58 24.58 0.27
N PHE A 829 4.81 24.99 -0.09
CA PHE A 829 5.16 25.33 -1.48
C PHE A 829 5.02 24.12 -2.39
N GLY A 830 5.51 22.95 -1.98
CA GLY A 830 5.39 21.70 -2.73
C GLY A 830 3.94 21.29 -2.95
N TYR A 831 3.11 21.40 -1.92
CA TYR A 831 1.66 21.15 -2.02
C TYR A 831 0.98 22.10 -3.02
N GLU A 832 1.21 23.42 -2.90
CA GLU A 832 0.59 24.41 -3.78
C GLU A 832 1.13 24.36 -5.22
N ALA A 833 2.39 23.98 -5.40
CA ALA A 833 2.97 23.72 -6.70
C ALA A 833 2.32 22.50 -7.36
N ALA A 834 2.14 21.40 -6.62
CA ALA A 834 1.47 20.20 -7.10
C ALA A 834 0.03 20.50 -7.57
N LEU A 835 -0.74 21.26 -6.77
CA LEU A 835 -2.07 21.73 -7.18
C LEU A 835 -2.03 22.62 -8.42
N GLY A 836 -1.05 23.52 -8.50
CA GLY A 836 -0.87 24.40 -9.66
C GLY A 836 -0.56 23.63 -10.95
N ILE A 837 0.20 22.53 -10.85
CA ILE A 837 0.53 21.65 -11.97
C ILE A 837 -0.69 20.78 -12.34
N ASP A 838 -1.36 20.17 -11.36
CA ASP A 838 -2.54 19.34 -11.59
C ASP A 838 -3.67 20.12 -12.27
N ALA A 839 -3.87 21.37 -11.87
CA ALA A 839 -4.86 22.26 -12.47
C ALA A 839 -4.66 22.47 -13.99
N GLN A 840 -3.43 22.28 -14.51
CA GLN A 840 -3.15 22.38 -15.94
C GLN A 840 -3.77 21.22 -16.75
N ALA A 841 -4.05 20.08 -16.11
CA ALA A 841 -4.69 18.92 -16.74
C ALA A 841 -6.21 19.10 -16.93
N ARG A 842 -6.83 20.03 -16.18
CA ARG A 842 -8.30 20.16 -16.12
C ARG A 842 -8.98 20.34 -17.49
N PRO A 843 -8.52 21.22 -18.39
CA PRO A 843 -9.17 21.37 -19.70
C PRO A 843 -9.12 20.09 -20.55
N LEU A 844 -8.06 19.28 -20.38
CA LEU A 844 -7.87 18.02 -21.11
C LEU A 844 -8.78 16.91 -20.57
N ARG A 845 -8.86 16.85 -19.23
CA ARG A 845 -9.77 16.00 -18.46
C ARG A 845 -11.24 16.21 -18.85
N GLU A 846 -11.67 17.47 -18.97
CA GLU A 846 -13.04 17.82 -19.40
C GLU A 846 -13.35 17.32 -20.83
N VAL A 847 -12.37 17.34 -21.73
CA VAL A 847 -12.55 16.79 -23.09
C VAL A 847 -12.66 15.27 -23.05
N ARG A 848 -11.77 14.60 -22.31
CA ARG A 848 -11.76 13.14 -22.23
C ARG A 848 -13.07 12.60 -21.64
N ALA A 849 -13.52 13.17 -20.53
CA ALA A 849 -14.81 12.82 -19.93
C ALA A 849 -15.99 13.01 -20.92
N ALA A 850 -15.96 14.08 -21.73
CA ALA A 850 -16.99 14.29 -22.75
C ALA A 850 -16.94 13.26 -23.89
N ILE A 851 -15.74 12.81 -24.30
CA ILE A 851 -15.57 11.72 -25.27
C ILE A 851 -16.17 10.43 -24.69
N ASP A 852 -15.79 10.07 -23.46
CA ASP A 852 -16.25 8.84 -22.78
C ASP A 852 -17.77 8.81 -22.63
N GLU A 853 -18.38 9.92 -22.16
CA GLU A 853 -19.84 10.05 -22.05
C GLU A 853 -20.53 9.89 -23.41
N ALA A 854 -19.95 10.47 -24.45
CA ALA A 854 -20.53 10.42 -25.77
C ALA A 854 -20.42 9.02 -26.41
N VAL A 855 -19.35 8.27 -26.12
CA VAL A 855 -19.18 6.86 -26.52
C VAL A 855 -20.15 5.97 -25.75
N SER A 856 -20.26 6.12 -24.44
CA SER A 856 -21.15 5.30 -23.61
C SER A 856 -22.63 5.46 -23.96
N THR A 857 -23.08 6.68 -24.32
CA THR A 857 -24.47 6.92 -24.75
C THR A 857 -24.83 6.17 -26.05
N LEU A 858 -23.86 5.83 -26.90
CA LEU A 858 -24.10 5.30 -28.26
C LEU A 858 -23.97 3.77 -28.37
N GLY A 859 -23.56 3.08 -27.29
CA GLY A 859 -23.67 1.62 -27.17
C GLY A 859 -22.84 0.78 -28.16
N GLY A 860 -21.55 1.07 -28.34
CA GLY A 860 -20.67 0.23 -29.15
C GLY A 860 -19.23 0.74 -29.33
N ASP A 861 -18.38 -0.10 -29.91
CA ASP A 861 -16.98 0.16 -30.29
C ASP A 861 -16.90 1.33 -31.30
N LEU A 862 -16.00 2.29 -31.07
CA LEU A 862 -15.76 3.48 -31.92
C LEU A 862 -15.52 3.12 -33.39
N ARG A 863 -15.11 1.88 -33.67
CA ARG A 863 -14.81 1.34 -35.00
C ARG A 863 -16.05 0.91 -35.79
N GLU A 864 -17.18 0.64 -35.13
CA GLU A 864 -18.42 0.15 -35.76
C GLU A 864 -19.49 1.25 -35.94
N LEU A 865 -19.26 2.43 -35.35
CA LEU A 865 -20.16 3.57 -35.46
C LEU A 865 -20.03 4.25 -36.84
N ASN A 866 -20.96 3.97 -37.74
CA ASN A 866 -21.15 4.67 -39.02
C ASN A 866 -21.46 6.19 -38.90
N ASP A 867 -21.53 6.75 -37.68
CA ASP A 867 -21.96 8.12 -37.40
C ASP A 867 -20.92 8.96 -36.62
N GLY A 868 -19.63 8.70 -36.84
CA GLY A 868 -18.53 9.46 -36.21
C GLY A 868 -18.60 10.98 -36.46
N GLU A 869 -19.27 11.42 -37.52
CA GLU A 869 -19.49 12.85 -37.79
C GLU A 869 -20.54 13.48 -36.86
N ALA A 870 -21.58 12.75 -36.45
CA ALA A 870 -22.51 13.21 -35.42
C ALA A 870 -21.85 13.30 -34.04
N LEU A 871 -21.00 12.34 -33.69
CA LEU A 871 -20.22 12.35 -32.45
C LEU A 871 -19.32 13.59 -32.36
N MET A 872 -18.57 13.87 -33.43
CA MET A 872 -17.74 15.07 -33.55
C MET A 872 -18.54 16.37 -33.45
N ARG A 873 -19.76 16.41 -33.99
CA ARG A 873 -20.65 17.57 -33.89
C ARG A 873 -21.16 17.78 -32.46
N ARG A 874 -21.45 16.72 -31.72
CA ARG A 874 -21.85 16.78 -30.30
C ARG A 874 -20.69 17.28 -29.42
N LEU A 875 -19.47 16.81 -29.67
CA LEU A 875 -18.28 17.15 -28.88
C LEU A 875 -17.70 18.54 -29.18
N ARG A 876 -18.01 19.12 -30.35
CA ARG A 876 -17.42 20.38 -30.84
C ARG A 876 -17.41 21.54 -29.83
N PRO A 877 -18.47 21.82 -29.04
CA PRO A 877 -18.46 22.92 -28.07
C PRO A 877 -17.38 22.74 -27.00
N VAL A 878 -17.29 21.54 -26.41
CA VAL A 878 -16.30 21.21 -25.36
C VAL A 878 -14.88 21.22 -25.95
N LEU A 879 -14.70 20.58 -27.11
CA LEU A 879 -13.41 20.56 -27.82
C LEU A 879 -12.89 21.97 -28.12
N THR A 880 -13.75 22.89 -28.53
CA THR A 880 -13.33 24.25 -28.93
C THR A 880 -12.80 25.05 -27.74
N ALA A 881 -13.51 25.02 -26.61
CA ALA A 881 -13.11 25.75 -25.40
C ALA A 881 -11.80 25.22 -24.84
N SER A 882 -11.70 23.89 -24.67
CA SER A 882 -10.50 23.25 -24.11
C SER A 882 -9.30 23.34 -25.03
N ALA A 883 -9.47 23.20 -26.35
CA ALA A 883 -8.39 23.40 -27.30
C ALA A 883 -7.86 24.83 -27.24
N SER A 884 -8.73 25.84 -27.14
CA SER A 884 -8.28 27.23 -27.01
C SER A 884 -7.44 27.44 -25.74
N ALA A 885 -7.91 26.93 -24.59
CA ALA A 885 -7.17 27.01 -23.34
C ALA A 885 -5.81 26.29 -23.40
N PHE A 886 -5.78 25.10 -24.02
CA PHE A 886 -4.55 24.34 -24.21
C PHE A 886 -3.55 25.07 -25.11
N MET A 887 -4.00 25.58 -26.27
CA MET A 887 -3.14 26.32 -27.19
C MET A 887 -2.62 27.62 -26.58
N ASP A 888 -3.41 28.30 -25.76
CA ASP A 888 -2.99 29.51 -25.02
C ASP A 888 -1.91 29.20 -23.98
N GLY A 889 -2.05 28.08 -23.27
CA GLY A 889 -1.01 27.60 -22.35
C GLY A 889 0.29 27.27 -23.07
N LEU A 890 0.24 26.64 -24.25
CA LEU A 890 1.43 26.40 -25.08
C LEU A 890 2.09 27.72 -25.52
N ARG A 891 1.31 28.73 -25.93
CA ARG A 891 1.84 30.04 -26.35
C ARG A 891 2.51 30.81 -25.21
N THR A 892 1.97 30.70 -24.01
CA THR A 892 2.51 31.37 -22.81
C THR A 892 3.64 30.58 -22.15
N GLY A 893 3.86 29.33 -22.58
CA GLY A 893 4.86 28.43 -22.00
C GLY A 893 4.45 27.87 -20.64
N SER A 894 3.16 27.91 -20.28
CA SER A 894 2.69 27.41 -18.98
C SER A 894 2.94 25.91 -18.82
N TYR A 895 2.89 25.14 -19.91
CA TYR A 895 3.13 23.70 -19.92
C TYR A 895 4.61 23.30 -19.98
N ASN A 896 5.54 24.24 -20.23
CA ASN A 896 6.97 23.93 -20.44
C ASN A 896 7.63 23.24 -19.25
N GLY A 897 7.06 23.39 -18.05
CA GLY A 897 7.54 22.71 -16.87
C GLY A 897 7.23 21.21 -16.90
N HIS A 898 6.01 20.80 -17.27
CA HIS A 898 5.48 19.49 -16.87
C HIS A 898 4.87 18.67 -18.00
N LEU A 899 4.65 19.24 -19.17
CA LEU A 899 4.20 18.52 -20.36
C LEU A 899 5.38 18.31 -21.31
N GLU A 900 5.58 17.08 -21.76
CA GLU A 900 6.58 16.77 -22.76
C GLU A 900 6.26 17.45 -24.09
N ALA A 901 7.30 17.93 -24.78
CA ALA A 901 7.12 18.60 -26.07
C ALA A 901 6.48 17.68 -27.13
N GLY A 902 6.79 16.37 -27.09
CA GLY A 902 6.19 15.38 -28.00
C GLY A 902 4.68 15.25 -27.76
N THR A 903 4.29 15.06 -26.51
CA THR A 903 2.88 14.98 -26.09
C THR A 903 2.13 16.27 -26.41
N ALA A 904 2.72 17.43 -26.12
CA ALA A 904 2.16 18.73 -26.43
C ALA A 904 1.86 18.91 -27.93
N VAL A 905 2.84 18.59 -28.79
CA VAL A 905 2.70 18.69 -30.25
C VAL A 905 1.63 17.71 -30.76
N ARG A 906 1.62 16.48 -30.25
CA ARG A 906 0.64 15.45 -30.61
C ARG A 906 -0.78 15.91 -30.29
N VAL A 907 -1.05 16.33 -29.05
CA VAL A 907 -2.39 16.80 -28.63
C VAL A 907 -2.82 18.05 -29.40
N ALA A 908 -1.92 19.01 -29.62
CA ALA A 908 -2.20 20.19 -30.42
C ALA A 908 -2.57 19.83 -31.88
N GLY A 909 -1.85 18.88 -32.48
CA GLY A 909 -2.16 18.34 -33.80
C GLY A 909 -3.54 17.68 -33.85
N LEU A 910 -3.82 16.78 -32.91
CA LEU A 910 -5.09 16.06 -32.81
C LEU A 910 -6.29 17.00 -32.61
N PHE A 911 -6.16 18.05 -31.79
CA PHE A 911 -7.20 19.07 -31.67
C PHE A 911 -7.50 19.78 -33.00
N ARG A 912 -6.49 20.03 -33.84
CA ARG A 912 -6.72 20.65 -35.15
C ARG A 912 -7.52 19.76 -36.10
N TYR A 913 -7.25 18.46 -36.10
CA TYR A 913 -8.05 17.49 -36.87
C TYR A 913 -9.45 17.35 -36.28
N ALA A 914 -9.57 17.26 -34.95
CA ALA A 914 -10.86 17.12 -34.28
C ALA A 914 -11.77 18.36 -34.49
N LEU A 915 -11.21 19.56 -34.55
CA LEU A 915 -11.99 20.77 -34.82
C LEU A 915 -12.28 20.99 -36.32
N GLY A 916 -11.75 20.15 -37.20
CA GLY A 916 -11.86 20.30 -38.66
C GLY A 916 -11.06 21.48 -39.21
N ILE A 917 -10.03 21.93 -38.49
CA ILE A 917 -9.10 22.99 -38.93
C ILE A 917 -8.12 22.42 -39.97
N SER A 918 -7.71 21.16 -39.78
CA SER A 918 -6.90 20.40 -40.74
C SER A 918 -7.78 19.39 -41.50
N PRO A 919 -7.53 19.16 -42.80
CA PRO A 919 -8.29 18.19 -43.57
C PRO A 919 -7.79 16.76 -43.30
N LEU A 920 -8.70 15.78 -43.26
CA LEU A 920 -8.41 14.39 -42.85
C LEU A 920 -7.51 13.61 -43.83
N ASP A 921 -7.44 14.03 -45.09
CA ASP A 921 -6.52 13.48 -46.09
C ASP A 921 -5.05 13.66 -45.70
N ALA A 922 -4.73 14.74 -44.98
CA ALA A 922 -3.39 15.00 -44.46
C ALA A 922 -3.04 14.14 -43.22
N TYR A 923 -4.03 13.52 -42.56
CA TYR A 923 -3.83 12.77 -41.32
C TYR A 923 -2.87 11.58 -41.50
N GLN A 924 -2.95 10.89 -42.64
CA GLN A 924 -2.08 9.75 -42.94
C GLN A 924 -0.61 10.13 -43.07
N VAL A 925 -0.32 11.36 -43.51
CA VAL A 925 1.05 11.85 -43.63
C VAL A 925 1.65 12.13 -42.24
N GLU A 926 0.83 12.60 -41.31
CA GLU A 926 1.27 13.00 -39.97
C GLU A 926 1.28 11.82 -38.97
N PHE A 927 0.30 10.91 -39.05
CA PHE A 927 0.10 9.82 -38.09
C PHE A 927 0.21 8.41 -38.68
N GLY A 928 0.40 8.27 -40.00
CA GLY A 928 0.58 6.97 -40.66
C GLY A 928 -0.68 6.11 -40.82
N LYS A 929 -1.85 6.60 -40.39
CA LYS A 929 -3.16 5.93 -40.47
C LYS A 929 -4.14 6.72 -41.33
N VAL A 930 -5.12 6.07 -41.96
CA VAL A 930 -6.18 6.79 -42.69
C VAL A 930 -7.02 7.60 -41.71
N GLY A 931 -7.10 8.92 -41.93
CA GLY A 931 -7.86 9.83 -41.07
C GLY A 931 -9.37 9.65 -41.26
N THR A 932 -10.03 9.16 -40.22
CA THR A 932 -11.50 9.16 -40.11
C THR A 932 -11.91 9.84 -38.81
N PRO A 933 -13.14 10.38 -38.67
CA PRO A 933 -13.60 10.98 -37.42
C PRO A 933 -13.41 10.08 -36.19
N GLY A 934 -13.70 8.78 -36.32
CA GLY A 934 -13.50 7.80 -35.24
C GLY A 934 -12.03 7.61 -34.87
N VAL A 935 -11.15 7.44 -35.87
CA VAL A 935 -9.69 7.31 -35.64
C VAL A 935 -9.10 8.56 -34.99
N VAL A 936 -9.54 9.75 -35.39
CA VAL A 936 -9.10 11.01 -34.78
C VAL A 936 -9.52 11.09 -33.32
N LEU A 937 -10.74 10.66 -32.98
CA LEU A 937 -11.21 10.64 -31.59
C LEU A 937 -10.46 9.63 -30.74
N GLU A 938 -10.22 8.42 -31.24
CA GLU A 938 -9.42 7.38 -30.57
C GLU A 938 -7.98 7.86 -30.31
N ASP A 939 -7.32 8.42 -31.33
CA ASP A 939 -5.96 8.92 -31.18
C ASP A 939 -5.91 10.20 -30.30
N LEU A 940 -6.95 11.05 -30.33
CA LEU A 940 -7.12 12.21 -29.44
C LEU A 940 -7.28 11.76 -27.99
N GLU A 941 -8.17 10.80 -27.73
CA GLU A 941 -8.37 10.22 -26.41
C GLU A 941 -7.03 9.71 -25.86
N ALA A 942 -6.32 8.87 -26.62
CA ALA A 942 -5.00 8.36 -26.22
C ALA A 942 -3.96 9.48 -26.00
N GLY A 943 -4.00 10.54 -26.80
CA GLY A 943 -3.14 11.71 -26.62
C GLY A 943 -3.47 12.51 -25.35
N LEU A 944 -4.77 12.67 -25.05
CA LEU A 944 -5.26 13.31 -23.83
C LEU A 944 -4.87 12.48 -22.61
N THR A 945 -5.00 11.15 -22.65
CA THR A 945 -4.55 10.24 -21.57
C THR A 945 -3.11 10.51 -21.20
N ALA A 946 -2.20 10.48 -22.19
CA ALA A 946 -0.78 10.71 -21.96
C ALA A 946 -0.51 12.10 -21.36
N ALA A 947 -1.15 13.15 -21.91
CA ALA A 947 -0.98 14.51 -21.40
C ALA A 947 -1.52 14.69 -19.97
N ILE A 948 -2.68 14.09 -19.67
CA ILE A 948 -3.26 14.10 -18.33
C ILE A 948 -2.32 13.37 -17.37
N GLU A 949 -1.81 12.19 -17.71
CA GLU A 949 -0.88 11.43 -16.87
C GLU A 949 0.43 12.16 -16.55
N GLU A 950 0.92 12.99 -17.46
CA GLU A 950 2.13 13.81 -17.28
C GLU A 950 1.88 15.00 -16.33
N LEU A 951 0.69 15.62 -16.39
CA LEU A 951 0.33 16.81 -15.62
C LEU A 951 -0.30 16.51 -14.26
N THR A 952 -0.88 15.33 -14.12
CA THR A 952 -1.64 14.93 -12.95
C THR A 952 -0.75 14.78 -11.70
N ARG A 953 -1.19 15.31 -10.55
CA ARG A 953 -0.52 15.17 -9.23
C ARG A 953 -1.51 14.64 -8.18
N PRO A 954 -1.45 13.35 -7.81
CA PRO A 954 -2.11 12.89 -6.59
C PRO A 954 -1.34 13.49 -5.41
N VAL A 955 -2.03 14.21 -4.51
CA VAL A 955 -1.35 14.81 -3.36
C VAL A 955 -1.09 13.77 -2.27
N ASP A 956 -2.09 12.95 -1.95
CA ASP A 956 -2.02 11.98 -0.85
C ASP A 956 -1.36 10.66 -1.21
N ALA A 957 -1.18 10.40 -2.50
CA ALA A 957 -0.47 9.24 -3.04
C ALA A 957 0.64 9.67 -3.99
N ILE A 958 1.50 8.74 -4.38
CA ILE A 958 2.56 8.95 -5.38
C ILE A 958 2.29 8.00 -6.55
N LYS A 959 2.56 8.41 -7.80
CA LYS A 959 2.17 7.70 -9.05
C LYS A 959 2.46 6.19 -9.03
N HIS A 960 3.48 5.75 -8.28
CA HIS A 960 3.88 4.35 -8.09
C HIS A 960 4.10 3.96 -6.62
N GLN A 961 3.61 4.73 -5.65
CA GLN A 961 3.70 4.38 -4.23
C GLN A 961 2.42 4.76 -3.50
N ALA A 962 1.88 3.81 -2.74
CA ALA A 962 0.88 4.07 -1.71
C ALA A 962 1.47 3.61 -0.38
N LYS A 963 1.14 4.30 0.71
CA LYS A 963 1.75 4.06 2.04
C LYS A 963 1.39 2.67 2.57
N THR A 964 0.24 2.19 2.10
CA THR A 964 -0.38 0.89 2.36
C THR A 964 0.00 -0.18 1.32
N VAL A 965 0.74 0.19 0.27
CA VAL A 965 1.23 -0.74 -0.76
C VAL A 965 2.74 -0.73 -0.70
N THR A 966 3.30 -1.64 0.10
CA THR A 966 4.70 -2.02 -0.04
C THR A 966 4.89 -2.60 -1.43
N VAL A 967 5.51 -1.84 -2.34
CA VAL A 967 6.12 -2.41 -3.54
C VAL A 967 7.30 -3.24 -3.04
N GLY A 968 6.98 -4.46 -2.61
CA GLY A 968 7.98 -5.44 -2.27
C GLY A 968 8.85 -5.61 -3.50
N ILE A 969 10.15 -5.38 -3.34
CA ILE A 969 11.10 -5.98 -4.25
C ILE A 969 10.95 -7.47 -3.96
N SER A 970 10.09 -8.17 -4.72
CA SER A 970 10.01 -9.62 -4.67
C SER A 970 11.33 -10.13 -5.19
N ARG A 971 12.33 -10.17 -4.34
CA ARG A 971 13.52 -10.99 -4.54
C ARG A 971 13.14 -12.43 -4.22
N SER A 972 12.01 -12.91 -4.74
CA SER A 972 11.64 -14.33 -4.72
C SER A 972 12.76 -15.16 -5.33
N ASP A 973 13.49 -14.58 -6.31
CA ASP A 973 14.77 -15.06 -6.82
C ASP A 973 15.79 -15.38 -5.72
N GLU A 974 15.99 -14.53 -4.69
CA GLU A 974 17.01 -14.80 -3.66
C GLU A 974 16.73 -16.10 -2.90
N SER A 975 15.45 -16.43 -2.66
CA SER A 975 15.09 -17.71 -2.03
C SER A 975 15.28 -18.91 -2.97
N LEU A 976 14.99 -18.76 -4.27
CA LEU A 976 15.26 -19.82 -5.26
C LEU A 976 16.76 -20.05 -5.46
N LEU A 977 17.58 -18.99 -5.36
CA LEU A 977 19.04 -19.07 -5.42
C LEU A 977 19.65 -19.79 -4.21
N GLN A 978 18.90 -19.96 -3.11
CA GLN A 978 19.34 -20.72 -1.93
C GLN A 978 19.01 -22.22 -2.03
N VAL A 979 18.21 -22.65 -3.01
CA VAL A 979 17.94 -24.08 -3.26
C VAL A 979 19.23 -24.78 -3.68
N ALA A 980 19.53 -25.93 -3.07
CA ALA A 980 20.81 -26.62 -3.25
C ALA A 980 21.10 -27.00 -4.71
N LEU A 981 20.10 -27.52 -5.45
CA LEU A 981 20.25 -27.87 -6.86
C LEU A 981 20.42 -26.64 -7.75
N VAL A 982 19.78 -25.51 -7.42
CA VAL A 982 19.95 -24.24 -8.14
C VAL A 982 21.36 -23.69 -7.93
N ASP A 983 21.83 -23.63 -6.68
CA ASP A 983 23.20 -23.22 -6.37
C ASP A 983 24.20 -24.15 -7.08
N ALA A 984 23.96 -25.46 -7.11
CA ALA A 984 24.82 -26.40 -7.82
C ALA A 984 24.94 -26.10 -9.34
N VAL A 985 23.85 -25.67 -10.00
CA VAL A 985 23.88 -25.24 -11.41
C VAL A 985 24.74 -23.98 -11.59
N ILE A 986 24.56 -22.99 -10.71
CA ILE A 986 25.29 -21.71 -10.77
C ILE A 986 26.77 -21.91 -10.46
N GLN A 987 27.09 -22.64 -9.39
CA GLN A 987 28.46 -23.01 -9.03
C GLN A 987 29.13 -23.78 -10.15
N ALA A 988 28.39 -24.64 -10.87
CA ALA A 988 28.90 -25.37 -12.03
C ALA A 988 29.15 -24.49 -13.28
N GLY A 989 28.89 -23.18 -13.18
CA GLY A 989 29.34 -22.16 -14.13
C GLY A 989 28.23 -21.50 -14.95
N SER A 990 26.95 -21.86 -14.75
CA SER A 990 25.84 -21.23 -15.46
C SER A 990 25.59 -19.80 -14.97
N PRO A 991 25.60 -18.79 -15.85
CA PRO A 991 25.31 -17.40 -15.47
C PRO A 991 23.86 -17.26 -15.04
N ARG A 992 23.59 -16.53 -13.94
CA ARG A 992 22.22 -16.29 -13.45
C ARG A 992 21.33 -15.66 -14.52
N ASP A 993 21.84 -14.70 -15.28
CA ASP A 993 21.11 -14.01 -16.36
C ASP A 993 20.77 -14.89 -17.56
N ARG A 994 21.21 -16.16 -17.56
CA ARG A 994 20.90 -17.15 -18.58
C ARG A 994 20.02 -18.30 -18.11
N LEU A 995 19.59 -18.28 -16.86
CA LEU A 995 18.62 -19.24 -16.33
C LEU A 995 17.26 -18.53 -16.26
N THR A 996 16.28 -19.02 -17.03
CA THR A 996 14.92 -18.49 -16.94
C THR A 996 14.33 -18.76 -15.56
N TYR A 997 13.37 -17.95 -15.14
CA TYR A 997 12.62 -18.19 -13.90
C TYR A 997 11.98 -19.59 -13.89
N SER A 998 11.38 -20.03 -15.01
CA SER A 998 10.82 -21.38 -15.16
C SER A 998 11.85 -22.49 -14.94
N THR A 999 13.10 -22.28 -15.37
CA THR A 999 14.22 -23.20 -15.13
C THR A 999 14.60 -23.24 -13.66
N LEU A 1000 14.74 -22.07 -13.01
CA LEU A 1000 15.05 -21.98 -11.58
C LEU A 1000 13.98 -22.64 -10.72
N ARG A 1001 12.70 -22.42 -11.04
CA ARG A 1001 11.56 -23.06 -10.38
C ARG A 1001 11.57 -24.57 -10.56
N SER A 1002 11.74 -25.06 -11.79
CA SER A 1002 11.80 -26.50 -12.07
C SER A 1002 12.96 -27.19 -11.35
N LEU A 1003 14.09 -26.50 -11.16
CA LEU A 1003 15.20 -26.98 -10.33
C LEU A 1003 14.79 -27.02 -8.85
N GLY A 1004 14.12 -25.99 -8.36
CA GLY A 1004 13.51 -25.94 -7.02
C GLY A 1004 12.57 -27.10 -6.74
N GLU A 1005 11.67 -27.40 -7.68
CA GLU A 1005 10.69 -28.48 -7.55
C GLU A 1005 11.33 -29.88 -7.69
N LEU A 1006 12.49 -29.98 -8.37
CA LEU A 1006 13.23 -31.22 -8.51
C LEU A 1006 14.19 -31.49 -7.35
N ASP A 1007 14.63 -30.46 -6.63
CA ASP A 1007 15.61 -30.53 -5.53
C ASP A 1007 15.30 -31.62 -4.49
N PRO A 1008 14.05 -31.82 -4.01
CA PRO A 1008 13.74 -32.88 -3.05
C PRO A 1008 14.02 -34.31 -3.55
N ALA A 1009 14.14 -34.50 -4.87
CA ALA A 1009 14.49 -35.78 -5.47
C ALA A 1009 16.00 -35.98 -5.67
N VAL A 1010 16.84 -34.99 -5.37
CA VAL A 1010 18.29 -35.04 -5.58
C VAL A 1010 19.01 -35.11 -4.24
N ILE A 1011 19.79 -36.19 -4.01
CA ILE A 1011 20.64 -36.33 -2.82
C ILE A 1011 21.90 -35.46 -2.96
N GLU A 1012 22.57 -35.57 -4.10
CA GLU A 1012 23.81 -34.84 -4.35
C GLU A 1012 24.11 -34.70 -5.85
N VAL A 1013 24.90 -33.67 -6.18
CA VAL A 1013 25.47 -33.43 -7.52
C VAL A 1013 26.95 -33.84 -7.52
N VAL A 1014 27.28 -34.93 -8.21
CA VAL A 1014 28.63 -35.57 -8.17
C VAL A 1014 29.57 -35.12 -9.29
N GLY A 1015 29.07 -34.37 -10.26
CA GLY A 1015 29.87 -33.82 -11.35
C GLY A 1015 29.04 -33.02 -12.34
N SER A 1016 29.70 -32.31 -13.23
CA SER A 1016 29.01 -31.50 -14.23
C SER A 1016 29.80 -31.28 -15.50
N THR A 1017 29.11 -31.00 -16.61
CA THR A 1017 29.71 -30.56 -17.87
C THR A 1017 28.90 -29.41 -18.45
N ARG A 1018 29.59 -28.30 -18.70
CA ARG A 1018 28.99 -27.12 -19.33
C ARG A 1018 29.31 -27.10 -20.82
N TYR A 1019 28.30 -26.86 -21.63
CA TYR A 1019 28.42 -26.72 -23.07
C TYR A 1019 28.00 -25.32 -23.52
N ALA A 1020 28.76 -24.71 -24.43
CA ALA A 1020 28.26 -23.65 -25.30
C ALA A 1020 27.51 -24.28 -26.49
N VAL A 1021 26.42 -23.63 -26.91
CA VAL A 1021 25.68 -23.98 -28.11
C VAL A 1021 26.00 -22.93 -29.17
N GLU A 1022 26.77 -23.32 -30.19
CA GLU A 1022 27.08 -22.47 -31.33
C GLU A 1022 26.05 -22.72 -32.43
N HIS A 1023 25.23 -21.71 -32.71
CA HIS A 1023 24.18 -21.77 -33.72
C HIS A 1023 24.75 -21.56 -35.13
N GLY A 1024 24.24 -22.32 -36.09
CA GLY A 1024 24.38 -22.03 -37.53
C GLY A 1024 23.23 -21.13 -38.00
N ASP A 1025 22.69 -21.42 -39.19
CA ASP A 1025 21.48 -20.73 -39.69
C ASP A 1025 20.19 -21.14 -38.94
N ASP A 1026 20.21 -22.30 -38.26
CA ASP A 1026 19.11 -22.86 -37.45
C ASP A 1026 19.67 -23.80 -36.35
N LEU A 1027 18.87 -24.09 -35.32
CA LEU A 1027 19.20 -24.92 -34.15
C LEU A 1027 19.53 -26.37 -34.55
N ASP A 1028 18.99 -26.86 -35.66
CA ASP A 1028 19.28 -28.19 -36.23
C ASP A 1028 20.72 -28.31 -36.77
N GLN A 1029 21.39 -27.19 -37.03
CA GLN A 1029 22.80 -27.14 -37.42
C GLN A 1029 23.73 -26.82 -36.25
N ALA A 1030 23.20 -26.65 -35.04
CA ALA A 1030 23.99 -26.20 -33.91
C ALA A 1030 25.04 -27.22 -33.46
N GLN A 1031 26.18 -26.70 -32.99
CA GLN A 1031 27.27 -27.49 -32.43
C GLN A 1031 27.47 -27.20 -30.95
N LEU A 1032 27.93 -28.21 -30.22
CA LEU A 1032 28.26 -28.13 -28.81
C LEU A 1032 29.77 -27.98 -28.66
N VAL A 1033 30.18 -27.00 -27.86
CA VAL A 1033 31.57 -26.83 -27.42
C VAL A 1033 31.62 -27.03 -25.91
N VAL A 1034 32.50 -27.92 -25.43
CA VAL A 1034 32.68 -28.12 -23.98
C VAL A 1034 33.42 -26.92 -23.42
N LEU A 1035 32.80 -26.23 -22.47
CA LEU A 1035 33.41 -25.10 -21.76
C LEU A 1035 34.13 -25.52 -20.49
N ASP A 1036 33.48 -26.38 -19.69
CA ASP A 1036 33.98 -26.79 -18.38
C ASP A 1036 33.53 -28.21 -18.03
N ARG A 1037 34.32 -28.91 -17.20
CA ARG A 1037 33.99 -30.22 -16.62
C ARG A 1037 34.43 -30.26 -15.16
N ARG A 1038 33.54 -30.73 -14.28
CA ARG A 1038 33.82 -30.84 -12.84
C ARG A 1038 33.41 -32.20 -12.28
N GLY A 1039 33.98 -32.53 -11.12
CA GLY A 1039 33.71 -33.78 -10.41
C GLY A 1039 34.00 -35.00 -11.28
N ILE A 1040 33.09 -35.98 -11.23
CA ILE A 1040 33.25 -37.23 -11.99
C ILE A 1040 33.35 -37.02 -13.51
N SER A 1041 32.81 -35.91 -14.05
CA SER A 1041 32.80 -35.65 -15.50
C SER A 1041 34.20 -35.41 -16.08
N THR A 1042 35.19 -35.02 -15.26
CA THR A 1042 36.58 -34.77 -15.71
C THR A 1042 37.23 -36.00 -16.34
N GLY A 1043 36.94 -37.19 -15.81
CA GLY A 1043 37.45 -38.47 -16.31
C GLY A 1043 36.55 -39.18 -17.31
N LEU A 1044 35.38 -38.62 -17.65
CA LEU A 1044 34.41 -39.28 -18.52
C LEU A 1044 34.61 -38.86 -20.00
N PRO A 1045 34.65 -39.83 -20.95
CA PRO A 1045 34.67 -39.51 -22.36
C PRO A 1045 33.33 -38.90 -22.80
N SER A 1046 33.36 -37.70 -23.39
CA SER A 1046 32.15 -37.06 -23.92
C SER A 1046 31.97 -37.42 -25.39
N ARG A 1047 30.74 -37.68 -25.83
CA ARG A 1047 30.43 -37.82 -27.26
C ARG A 1047 30.87 -36.59 -28.06
N VAL A 1048 30.77 -35.41 -27.44
CA VAL A 1048 31.13 -34.12 -28.06
C VAL A 1048 32.61 -34.09 -28.46
N ASP A 1049 33.46 -34.88 -27.80
CA ASP A 1049 34.89 -35.00 -28.14
C ASP A 1049 35.12 -35.70 -29.49
N ARG A 1050 34.11 -36.40 -30.03
CA ARG A 1050 34.16 -37.09 -31.33
C ARG A 1050 33.19 -36.52 -32.36
N ASP A 1051 32.06 -35.98 -31.93
CA ASP A 1051 31.01 -35.41 -32.78
C ASP A 1051 30.31 -34.27 -32.03
N SER A 1052 30.63 -33.04 -32.42
CA SER A 1052 30.15 -31.80 -31.79
C SER A 1052 28.68 -31.49 -32.08
N ARG A 1053 28.03 -32.15 -33.05
CA ARG A 1053 26.64 -31.80 -33.42
C ARG A 1053 25.67 -31.96 -32.25
N LEU A 1054 24.77 -30.98 -32.08
CA LEU A 1054 23.67 -31.00 -31.13
C LEU A 1054 22.61 -32.03 -31.60
N ARG A 1055 22.45 -33.13 -30.85
CA ARG A 1055 21.49 -34.20 -31.18
C ARG A 1055 21.07 -34.99 -29.96
N GLY A 1056 19.92 -35.67 -30.05
CA GLY A 1056 19.34 -36.49 -28.98
C GLY A 1056 18.72 -35.64 -27.87
N THR A 1057 18.75 -36.12 -26.62
CA THR A 1057 18.14 -35.45 -25.47
C THR A 1057 18.63 -34.01 -25.25
N LYS A 1058 19.90 -33.73 -25.57
CA LYS A 1058 20.45 -32.37 -25.50
C LYS A 1058 19.81 -31.42 -26.52
N ALA A 1059 19.51 -31.90 -27.73
CA ALA A 1059 18.82 -31.11 -28.75
C ALA A 1059 17.35 -30.87 -28.36
N LEU A 1060 16.73 -31.87 -27.73
CA LEU A 1060 15.37 -31.74 -27.21
C LEU A 1060 15.28 -30.65 -26.14
N VAL A 1061 16.16 -30.70 -25.13
CA VAL A 1061 16.24 -29.66 -24.08
C VAL A 1061 16.56 -28.28 -24.66
N ALA A 1062 17.47 -28.20 -25.64
CA ALA A 1062 17.79 -26.92 -26.26
C ALA A 1062 16.63 -26.32 -27.07
N ARG A 1063 15.79 -27.15 -27.67
CA ARG A 1063 14.62 -26.72 -28.48
C ARG A 1063 13.41 -26.39 -27.61
N GLU A 1064 13.10 -27.24 -26.64
CA GLU A 1064 11.97 -27.06 -25.73
C GLU A 1064 12.26 -26.01 -24.66
N GLN A 1065 13.54 -25.71 -24.40
CA GLN A 1065 13.99 -24.80 -23.33
C GLN A 1065 13.49 -25.22 -21.94
N GLU A 1066 13.16 -26.50 -21.79
CA GLU A 1066 12.78 -27.13 -20.53
C GLU A 1066 13.90 -28.04 -20.04
N LEU A 1067 14.20 -27.99 -18.74
CA LEU A 1067 15.16 -28.93 -18.14
C LEU A 1067 14.65 -30.37 -18.21
N MET A 1068 15.59 -31.32 -18.25
CA MET A 1068 15.24 -32.74 -18.33
C MET A 1068 16.19 -33.61 -17.51
N VAL A 1069 15.59 -34.50 -16.70
CA VAL A 1069 16.27 -35.64 -16.10
C VAL A 1069 16.34 -36.77 -17.12
N ALA A 1070 17.54 -37.30 -17.36
CA ALA A 1070 17.77 -38.35 -18.33
C ALA A 1070 18.69 -39.43 -17.77
N ARG A 1071 18.49 -40.67 -18.23
CA ARG A 1071 19.38 -41.80 -17.96
C ARG A 1071 20.29 -42.05 -19.16
N GLY A 1072 21.60 -42.07 -18.95
CA GLY A 1072 22.61 -42.34 -19.98
C GLY A 1072 22.44 -43.74 -20.57
N ARG A 1073 22.29 -43.84 -21.90
CA ARG A 1073 22.04 -45.13 -22.57
C ARG A 1073 23.24 -46.09 -22.55
N ALA A 1074 24.46 -45.57 -22.43
CA ALA A 1074 25.69 -46.36 -22.49
C ALA A 1074 26.22 -46.72 -21.10
N ASP A 1075 25.94 -45.91 -20.08
CA ASP A 1075 26.54 -45.99 -18.75
C ASP A 1075 25.52 -45.96 -17.59
N GLY A 1076 24.23 -45.84 -17.88
CA GLY A 1076 23.14 -45.88 -16.89
C GLY A 1076 23.08 -44.68 -15.95
N ARG A 1077 23.98 -43.70 -16.09
CA ARG A 1077 24.10 -42.58 -15.15
C ARG A 1077 22.94 -41.60 -15.29
N LEU A 1078 22.47 -41.07 -14.16
CA LEU A 1078 21.41 -40.07 -14.13
C LEU A 1078 22.01 -38.68 -14.27
N VAL A 1079 21.40 -37.88 -15.14
CA VAL A 1079 21.83 -36.52 -15.42
C VAL A 1079 20.64 -35.58 -15.46
N VAL A 1080 20.82 -34.37 -14.94
CA VAL A 1080 19.90 -33.24 -15.15
C VAL A 1080 20.52 -32.34 -16.22
N ILE A 1081 19.81 -32.12 -17.32
CA ILE A 1081 20.24 -31.25 -18.41
C ILE A 1081 19.43 -29.96 -18.33
N VAL A 1082 20.11 -28.85 -18.09
CA VAL A 1082 19.54 -27.54 -17.85
C VAL A 1082 19.90 -26.61 -19.01
N PRO A 1083 18.93 -25.94 -19.66
CA PRO A 1083 19.21 -25.01 -20.75
C PRO A 1083 19.68 -23.64 -20.22
N GLU A 1084 20.67 -23.04 -20.89
CA GLU A 1084 21.07 -21.65 -20.68
C GLU A 1084 20.57 -20.80 -21.84
N THR A 1085 19.56 -19.97 -21.61
CA THR A 1085 18.88 -19.18 -22.65
C THR A 1085 19.22 -17.70 -22.58
N LYS A 1086 19.38 -17.05 -23.73
CA LYS A 1086 19.50 -15.59 -23.84
C LYS A 1086 18.65 -15.12 -25.02
N ASP A 1087 17.84 -14.08 -24.82
CA ASP A 1087 16.97 -13.49 -25.84
C ASP A 1087 16.06 -14.54 -26.54
N GLY A 1088 15.54 -15.50 -25.76
CA GLY A 1088 14.68 -16.58 -26.27
C GLY A 1088 15.42 -17.70 -27.03
N VAL A 1089 16.76 -17.72 -27.01
CA VAL A 1089 17.59 -18.72 -27.70
C VAL A 1089 18.50 -19.46 -26.72
N THR A 1090 18.59 -20.80 -26.86
CA THR A 1090 19.48 -21.62 -26.02
C THR A 1090 20.94 -21.42 -26.41
N THR A 1091 21.70 -20.70 -25.60
CA THR A 1091 23.12 -20.39 -25.83
C THR A 1091 24.09 -21.37 -25.16
N GLY A 1092 23.59 -22.19 -24.24
CA GLY A 1092 24.39 -23.19 -23.54
C GLY A 1092 23.53 -24.30 -22.94
N LEU A 1093 24.18 -25.37 -22.49
CA LEU A 1093 23.56 -26.46 -21.75
C LEU A 1093 24.45 -26.83 -20.56
N GLN A 1094 23.86 -26.89 -19.37
CA GLN A 1094 24.51 -27.36 -18.17
C GLN A 1094 24.03 -28.78 -17.86
N LEU A 1095 24.95 -29.74 -17.86
CA LEU A 1095 24.64 -31.14 -17.55
C LEU A 1095 25.20 -31.48 -16.18
N LEU A 1096 24.34 -31.81 -15.23
CA LEU A 1096 24.70 -32.23 -13.87
C LEU A 1096 24.56 -33.74 -13.74
N HIS A 1097 25.55 -34.41 -13.16
CA HIS A 1097 25.43 -35.81 -12.73
C HIS A 1097 24.90 -35.84 -11.31
N VAL A 1098 23.77 -36.53 -11.12
CA VAL A 1098 23.02 -36.51 -9.86
C VAL A 1098 22.87 -37.91 -9.27
N VAL A 1099 22.82 -37.97 -7.95
CA VAL A 1099 22.40 -39.16 -7.20
C VAL A 1099 20.97 -38.90 -6.70
N LEU A 1100 20.07 -39.83 -7.00
CA LEU A 1100 18.67 -39.78 -6.55
C LEU A 1100 18.45 -40.86 -5.47
N PRO A 1101 17.50 -40.69 -4.55
CA PRO A 1101 17.09 -41.76 -3.66
C PRO A 1101 16.40 -42.88 -4.44
N ASP A 1102 16.42 -44.10 -3.90
CA ASP A 1102 15.74 -45.24 -4.54
C ASP A 1102 14.23 -45.00 -4.64
N THR A 1103 13.61 -44.53 -3.55
CA THR A 1103 12.17 -44.23 -3.46
C THR A 1103 11.95 -42.91 -2.70
N LEU A 1104 10.83 -42.23 -2.95
CA LEU A 1104 10.38 -41.06 -2.19
C LEU A 1104 9.04 -41.34 -1.49
N PRO A 1105 8.73 -40.70 -0.36
CA PRO A 1105 7.37 -40.68 0.18
C PRO A 1105 6.37 -40.21 -0.90
N ALA A 1106 5.17 -40.81 -0.93
CA ALA A 1106 4.18 -40.50 -1.96
C ALA A 1106 3.85 -38.99 -2.09
N PRO A 1107 3.69 -38.21 -1.00
CA PRO A 1107 3.47 -36.76 -1.11
C PRO A 1107 4.64 -36.02 -1.77
N THR A 1108 5.87 -36.35 -1.39
CA THR A 1108 7.09 -35.76 -1.98
C THR A 1108 7.24 -36.14 -3.45
N ALA A 1109 7.02 -37.42 -3.79
CA ALA A 1109 7.05 -37.89 -5.17
C ALA A 1109 5.99 -37.18 -6.04
N ARG A 1110 4.78 -36.99 -5.50
CA ARG A 1110 3.72 -36.24 -6.15
C ARG A 1110 4.12 -34.78 -6.41
N ALA A 1111 4.61 -34.07 -5.39
CA ALA A 1111 5.04 -32.67 -5.53
C ALA A 1111 6.15 -32.52 -6.59
N VAL A 1112 7.18 -33.37 -6.53
CA VAL A 1112 8.27 -33.40 -7.52
C VAL A 1112 7.72 -33.61 -8.93
N LEU A 1113 6.79 -34.56 -9.12
CA LEU A 1113 6.22 -34.85 -10.44
C LEU A 1113 5.20 -33.81 -10.92
N GLN A 1114 4.56 -33.07 -10.01
CA GLN A 1114 3.68 -31.95 -10.37
C GLN A 1114 4.51 -30.78 -10.92
N GLY A 1115 5.63 -30.48 -10.28
CA GLY A 1115 6.54 -29.42 -10.71
C GLY A 1115 7.39 -29.79 -11.92
N TYR A 1116 7.93 -31.01 -11.94
CA TYR A 1116 8.77 -31.48 -13.04
C TYR A 1116 7.94 -31.95 -14.24
N ARG A 1117 7.86 -31.09 -15.27
CA ARG A 1117 7.21 -31.35 -16.57
C ARG A 1117 5.77 -31.87 -16.47
N ARG A 1118 5.05 -31.49 -15.42
CA ARG A 1118 3.64 -31.90 -15.14
C ARG A 1118 3.42 -33.41 -15.22
N ARG A 1119 4.45 -34.21 -14.91
CA ARG A 1119 4.42 -35.66 -15.07
C ARG A 1119 3.38 -36.34 -14.20
N TYR A 1120 3.07 -35.78 -13.02
CA TYR A 1120 2.05 -36.35 -12.13
C TYR A 1120 0.67 -36.35 -12.81
N GLN A 1121 0.27 -35.21 -13.39
CA GLN A 1121 -1.02 -35.11 -14.06
C GLN A 1121 -1.07 -36.02 -15.29
N ALA A 1122 -0.02 -36.03 -16.10
CA ALA A 1122 0.06 -36.91 -17.27
C ALA A 1122 -0.01 -38.40 -16.90
N LEU A 1123 0.66 -38.81 -15.82
CA LEU A 1123 0.61 -40.19 -15.32
C LEU A 1123 -0.78 -40.54 -14.79
N LYS A 1124 -1.37 -39.62 -14.01
CA LYS A 1124 -2.73 -39.78 -13.50
C LYS A 1124 -3.73 -39.97 -14.64
N ASP A 1125 -3.70 -39.07 -15.64
CA ASP A 1125 -4.59 -39.10 -16.80
C ASP A 1125 -4.44 -40.42 -17.56
N ALA A 1126 -3.22 -40.83 -17.86
CA ALA A 1126 -2.93 -42.08 -18.58
C ALA A 1126 -3.37 -43.35 -17.82
N VAL A 1127 -3.27 -43.35 -16.49
CA VAL A 1127 -3.76 -44.47 -15.67
C VAL A 1127 -5.27 -44.46 -15.60
N THR A 1128 -5.89 -43.30 -15.43
CA THR A 1128 -7.36 -43.16 -15.36
C THR A 1128 -8.07 -43.43 -16.69
N GLU A 1129 -7.32 -43.54 -17.78
CA GLU A 1129 -7.84 -44.04 -19.06
C GLU A 1129 -8.19 -45.54 -18.99
N THR A 1130 -7.54 -46.31 -18.12
CA THR A 1130 -7.75 -47.76 -17.99
C THR A 1130 -8.20 -48.23 -16.61
N GLU A 1131 -7.95 -47.46 -15.54
CA GLU A 1131 -8.27 -47.79 -14.16
C GLU A 1131 -9.23 -46.75 -13.55
N ASP A 1132 -10.18 -47.17 -12.71
CA ASP A 1132 -11.21 -46.25 -12.15
C ASP A 1132 -10.64 -45.20 -11.18
N VAL A 1133 -9.50 -45.48 -10.52
CA VAL A 1133 -8.89 -44.62 -9.51
C VAL A 1133 -7.37 -44.63 -9.62
N PHE A 1134 -6.76 -43.44 -9.61
CA PHE A 1134 -5.30 -43.31 -9.50
C PHE A 1134 -4.84 -43.53 -8.06
N ARG A 1135 -3.96 -44.51 -7.86
CA ARG A 1135 -3.37 -44.83 -6.56
C ARG A 1135 -2.08 -44.07 -6.31
N ASP A 1136 -2.18 -42.95 -5.58
CA ASP A 1136 -1.02 -42.12 -5.17
C ASP A 1136 0.00 -42.91 -4.33
N ASP A 1137 -0.44 -43.90 -3.56
CA ASP A 1137 0.43 -44.70 -2.69
C ASP A 1137 1.44 -45.55 -3.47
N LEU A 1138 1.14 -45.91 -4.73
CA LEU A 1138 2.05 -46.65 -5.60
C LEU A 1138 3.26 -45.80 -6.04
N LEU A 1139 3.19 -44.47 -5.94
CA LEU A 1139 4.35 -43.61 -6.22
C LEU A 1139 5.52 -43.92 -5.30
N ALA A 1140 5.25 -44.23 -4.03
CA ALA A 1140 6.27 -44.59 -3.05
C ALA A 1140 6.91 -45.97 -3.32
N GLN A 1141 6.31 -46.77 -4.20
CA GLN A 1141 6.79 -48.10 -4.57
C GLN A 1141 7.61 -48.08 -5.87
N GLN A 1142 7.60 -46.97 -6.60
CA GLN A 1142 8.39 -46.81 -7.82
C GLN A 1142 9.75 -46.22 -7.53
N SER A 1143 10.74 -46.59 -8.35
CA SER A 1143 12.04 -45.93 -8.26
C SER A 1143 11.94 -44.47 -8.72
N VAL A 1144 12.57 -43.54 -7.99
CA VAL A 1144 12.58 -42.10 -8.35
C VAL A 1144 13.15 -41.90 -9.76
N ALA A 1145 14.21 -42.66 -10.07
CA ALA A 1145 14.82 -42.65 -11.38
C ALA A 1145 13.82 -43.05 -12.49
N ASP A 1146 12.94 -44.01 -12.25
CA ASP A 1146 11.92 -44.39 -13.23
C ASP A 1146 10.79 -43.35 -13.31
N LEU A 1147 10.33 -42.84 -12.15
CA LEU A 1147 9.31 -41.78 -12.08
C LEU A 1147 9.70 -40.56 -12.93
N LEU A 1148 10.98 -40.21 -12.96
CA LEU A 1148 11.49 -39.04 -13.68
C LEU A 1148 11.89 -39.30 -15.14
N THR A 1149 12.21 -40.55 -15.52
CA THR A 1149 12.83 -40.83 -16.84
C THR A 1149 12.07 -41.79 -17.76
N VAL A 1150 11.18 -42.64 -17.22
CA VAL A 1150 10.40 -43.59 -18.03
C VAL A 1150 9.25 -42.85 -18.75
N PRO A 1151 8.93 -43.18 -20.02
CA PRO A 1151 7.77 -42.59 -20.70
C PRO A 1151 6.48 -42.78 -19.89
N ILE A 1152 5.59 -41.79 -19.93
CA ILE A 1152 4.38 -41.78 -19.07
C ILE A 1152 3.50 -43.01 -19.30
N LEU A 1153 3.30 -43.43 -20.55
CA LEU A 1153 2.47 -44.60 -20.87
C LEU A 1153 3.09 -45.90 -20.32
N ASP A 1154 4.41 -46.07 -20.45
CA ASP A 1154 5.12 -47.24 -19.90
C ASP A 1154 5.10 -47.25 -18.36
N LEU A 1155 5.09 -46.07 -17.75
CA LEU A 1155 4.98 -45.92 -16.30
C LEU A 1155 3.54 -46.19 -15.83
N ALA A 1156 2.54 -45.75 -16.59
CA ALA A 1156 1.12 -45.98 -16.33
C ALA A 1156 0.76 -47.47 -16.37
N ASP A 1157 1.41 -48.26 -17.22
CA ASP A 1157 1.25 -49.73 -17.24
C ASP A 1157 1.55 -50.39 -15.88
N ARG A 1158 2.38 -49.76 -15.03
CA ARG A 1158 2.71 -50.27 -13.69
C ARG A 1158 1.62 -50.01 -12.64
N TRP A 1159 0.62 -49.21 -12.99
CA TRP A 1159 -0.58 -48.96 -12.21
C TRP A 1159 -1.75 -49.86 -12.62
N ARG A 1160 -1.60 -50.66 -13.69
CA ARG A 1160 -2.59 -51.66 -14.07
C ARG A 1160 -2.58 -52.81 -13.08
N THR A 1161 -3.75 -53.21 -12.64
CA THR A 1161 -3.92 -54.35 -11.70
C THR A 1161 -4.15 -55.68 -12.38
#